data_AF-A0A1S6H232-F1
#
_entry.id   AF-A0A1S6H232-F1
#
_cell.length_a   1.000
_cell.length_b   1.000
_cell.length_c   1.000
_cell.angle_alpha   90.00
_cell.angle_beta   90.00
_cell.angle_gamma   90.00
#
_symmetry.space_group_name_H-M   'P 1'
#
loop_
_entity.id
_entity.type
_entity.pdbx_description
1 polymer ?
#
loop_
_entity_poly.entity_id
_entity_poly.type
_entity_poly.pdbx_seq_one_letter_code
_entity_poly.pdbx_strand_id
1 'polypeptide(L)'
;MINKKRGLLILCMILLLGGLVSAIPQTFSVHGKLENNAGSPLEGTYNMSFNIYNAYTGGSSIWNLSNQNVDTDSNGIYNVVLTSVNLDFGSQYYLGVTVGNDSEMSPRINLSSSPYAFEAQNVSVSGVRFNSNVDFGTNYNFTFDGGTLFVDGSKGYVGIGTITPNATLHIVKPGVSGDNVTIIHSGGGANDLMLIGNSGYPYAVFSEANTNDPGNLQLKYVGVTTISLLANGNTYFNNGNVGIGTTTPQQKLHVNGSILANGTINATTDVCIQGGACLSSAGTGSGTISGSGTSNYVPLWNGTSSINKSNIYQGASGNIGIGTVNPISRLEINSAANGGPAGLNINFATRTNTEDSTSAINVTGTLAKGTVFKVEAGGNVGIGTSSPQQKLDVVGNINSTGFINATTDVCIQGGACLSSVSASAGGWTKTGTQVALTTATDNVSIGSTDFFVDNSKGYVGIGTTAPKKELDIVGNIKVSGYVYSNGCPNDMAYVSSAGGFCIDKWEASRPDATDSSMGSDTSMAISQAGVIPWVSISQIDSRTACNNAGKRLCSDEEWLAAANIQGQVYYLPTNLAVSPYYCVTDSSTYCLGHSYSAGDACNTGNKTGCVSKEGVYDMVGNVWEWTNETVDVIDSGSAEWKYANSSNGWQSSTSGLWNKYGNDGVYFPVTTPGRAVLRGGAWDRGALAGPFCASLGIAPTAAGNSFGFRCCSG
;
A
#
# COMPACT_ATOMS: atom_id res chain seq x y z
N MET A 1 11.38 -37.56 -121.88
CA MET A 1 10.17 -36.72 -121.67
C MET A 1 8.94 -37.57 -121.96
N ILE A 2 7.82 -37.37 -121.24
CA ILE A 2 6.50 -38.05 -121.37
C ILE A 2 6.29 -39.29 -120.45
N ASN A 3 6.72 -39.25 -119.19
CA ASN A 3 5.85 -39.78 -118.12
C ASN A 3 4.62 -38.86 -118.09
N LYS A 4 3.39 -39.39 -118.27
CA LYS A 4 2.08 -38.80 -117.85
C LYS A 4 0.85 -39.20 -118.71
N LYS A 5 0.97 -39.88 -119.87
CA LYS A 5 -0.17 -39.94 -120.82
C LYS A 5 -1.20 -41.09 -120.70
N ARG A 6 -0.93 -42.22 -120.01
CA ARG A 6 -1.85 -43.39 -120.06
C ARG A 6 -2.62 -43.76 -118.79
N GLY A 7 -2.21 -43.26 -117.61
CA GLY A 7 -3.06 -43.32 -116.39
C GLY A 7 -4.41 -42.61 -116.55
N LEU A 8 -4.57 -41.90 -117.65
CA LEU A 8 -5.71 -41.08 -118.06
C LEU A 8 -6.95 -41.91 -118.48
N LEU A 9 -6.81 -43.17 -118.91
CA LEU A 9 -7.95 -43.94 -119.45
C LEU A 9 -8.81 -44.63 -118.38
N ILE A 10 -8.24 -44.96 -117.21
CA ILE A 10 -8.93 -45.64 -116.10
C ILE A 10 -9.89 -44.71 -115.34
N LEU A 11 -9.76 -43.39 -115.50
CA LEU A 11 -10.65 -42.42 -114.84
C LEU A 11 -11.99 -42.22 -115.58
N CYS A 12 -12.11 -42.70 -116.83
CA CYS A 12 -13.23 -42.32 -117.70
C CYS A 12 -14.51 -43.14 -117.54
N MET A 13 -14.46 -44.38 -117.06
CA MET A 13 -15.62 -45.29 -117.18
C MET A 13 -16.59 -45.23 -116.00
N ILE A 14 -16.24 -44.55 -114.91
CA ILE A 14 -16.97 -44.64 -113.61
C ILE A 14 -17.85 -43.40 -113.33
N LEU A 15 -17.83 -42.35 -114.16
CA LEU A 15 -18.38 -41.05 -113.75
C LEU A 15 -19.79 -40.66 -114.23
N LEU A 16 -20.52 -41.38 -115.08
CA LEU A 16 -21.81 -40.88 -115.60
C LEU A 16 -22.73 -42.06 -115.97
N LEU A 17 -23.96 -42.25 -115.50
CA LEU A 17 -24.95 -41.33 -114.96
C LEU A 17 -25.91 -42.02 -113.99
N GLY A 18 -26.23 -41.34 -112.89
CA GLY A 18 -27.55 -41.36 -112.26
C GLY A 18 -28.17 -39.96 -112.34
N GLY A 19 -29.48 -39.89 -112.61
CA GLY A 19 -30.34 -38.72 -112.36
C GLY A 19 -31.09 -38.16 -113.56
N LEU A 20 -32.38 -38.52 -113.70
CA LEU A 20 -33.33 -37.90 -114.64
C LEU A 20 -34.13 -36.78 -113.94
N VAL A 21 -34.15 -35.61 -114.56
CA VAL A 21 -34.91 -34.41 -114.20
C VAL A 21 -36.07 -34.25 -115.19
N SER A 22 -37.25 -33.81 -114.71
CA SER A 22 -38.44 -33.55 -115.54
C SER A 22 -38.11 -32.63 -116.72
N ALA A 23 -38.28 -33.14 -117.93
CA ALA A 23 -37.80 -32.53 -119.15
C ALA A 23 -38.65 -31.33 -119.62
N ILE A 24 -37.99 -30.32 -120.17
CA ILE A 24 -38.57 -29.16 -120.83
C ILE A 24 -39.33 -29.64 -122.09
N PRO A 25 -40.55 -29.15 -122.40
CA PRO A 25 -41.30 -29.58 -123.60
C PRO A 25 -40.48 -29.40 -124.88
N GLN A 26 -40.27 -30.48 -125.62
CA GLN A 26 -39.43 -30.52 -126.83
C GLN A 26 -40.26 -30.25 -128.09
N THR A 27 -40.81 -29.05 -128.20
CA THR A 27 -41.65 -28.63 -129.33
C THR A 27 -41.23 -27.25 -129.85
N PHE A 28 -41.41 -26.97 -131.15
CA PHE A 28 -41.26 -25.60 -131.70
C PHE A 28 -42.10 -25.39 -132.96
N SER A 29 -42.47 -24.14 -133.24
CA SER A 29 -43.36 -23.76 -134.35
C SER A 29 -42.60 -23.41 -135.63
N VAL A 30 -43.18 -23.75 -136.78
CA VAL A 30 -42.71 -23.46 -138.14
C VAL A 30 -43.81 -22.71 -138.88
N HIS A 31 -43.46 -21.60 -139.53
CA HIS A 31 -44.38 -20.78 -140.33
C HIS A 31 -43.85 -20.62 -141.75
N GLY A 32 -44.74 -20.61 -142.76
CA GLY A 32 -44.35 -20.46 -144.16
C GLY A 32 -45.49 -19.99 -145.07
N LYS A 33 -45.17 -19.72 -146.34
CA LYS A 33 -46.14 -19.36 -147.40
C LYS A 33 -46.04 -20.37 -148.54
N LEU A 34 -47.18 -20.84 -149.04
CA LEU A 34 -47.27 -21.75 -150.17
C LEU A 34 -47.84 -21.03 -151.40
N GLU A 35 -47.15 -21.15 -152.53
CA GLU A 35 -47.53 -20.55 -153.82
C GLU A 35 -47.43 -21.60 -154.93
N ASN A 36 -48.18 -21.40 -156.01
CA ASN A 36 -48.05 -22.22 -157.22
C ASN A 36 -46.83 -21.82 -158.06
N ASN A 37 -46.55 -22.56 -159.14
CA ASN A 37 -45.39 -22.30 -160.01
C ASN A 37 -45.44 -20.94 -160.76
N ALA A 38 -46.57 -20.23 -160.74
CA ALA A 38 -46.70 -18.88 -161.26
C ALA A 38 -46.55 -17.79 -160.15
N GLY A 39 -46.28 -18.19 -158.90
CA GLY A 39 -46.12 -17.30 -157.75
C GLY A 39 -47.44 -16.82 -157.13
N SER A 40 -48.58 -17.42 -157.48
CA SER A 40 -49.87 -17.08 -156.85
C SER A 40 -50.06 -17.91 -155.57
N PRO A 41 -50.51 -17.30 -154.46
CA PRO A 41 -50.75 -18.03 -153.21
C PRO A 41 -51.79 -19.13 -153.39
N LEU A 42 -51.57 -20.23 -152.68
CA LEU A 42 -52.44 -21.40 -152.69
C LEU A 42 -53.22 -21.48 -151.38
N GLU A 43 -54.54 -21.30 -151.43
CA GLU A 43 -55.46 -21.48 -150.30
C GLU A 43 -56.02 -22.92 -150.27
N GLY A 44 -56.15 -23.51 -149.09
CA GLY A 44 -56.74 -24.84 -148.89
C GLY A 44 -55.88 -25.79 -148.05
N THR A 45 -56.27 -27.05 -147.96
CA THR A 45 -55.54 -28.08 -147.21
C THR A 45 -54.55 -28.81 -148.10
N TYR A 46 -53.27 -28.78 -147.73
CA TYR A 46 -52.21 -29.48 -148.43
C TYR A 46 -51.52 -30.48 -147.50
N ASN A 47 -51.22 -31.66 -148.02
CA ASN A 47 -50.46 -32.65 -147.26
C ASN A 47 -48.98 -32.26 -147.27
N MET A 48 -48.36 -32.04 -146.12
CA MET A 48 -46.97 -31.58 -145.98
C MET A 48 -46.16 -32.51 -145.08
N SER A 49 -44.87 -32.65 -145.37
CA SER A 49 -43.90 -33.37 -144.53
C SER A 49 -42.75 -32.46 -144.12
N PHE A 50 -42.32 -32.54 -142.86
CA PHE A 50 -41.24 -31.76 -142.26
C PHE A 50 -40.09 -32.68 -141.84
N ASN A 51 -38.86 -32.34 -142.21
CA ASN A 51 -37.66 -33.09 -141.86
C ASN A 51 -36.60 -32.15 -141.31
N ILE A 52 -35.88 -32.54 -140.26
CA ILE A 52 -34.71 -31.80 -139.76
C ILE A 52 -33.45 -32.58 -140.15
N TYR A 53 -32.45 -31.84 -140.64
CA TYR A 53 -31.19 -32.35 -141.15
C TYR A 53 -30.01 -31.72 -140.41
N ASN A 54 -28.92 -32.47 -140.36
CA ASN A 54 -27.62 -32.02 -139.87
C ASN A 54 -26.76 -31.29 -140.92
N ALA A 55 -27.26 -31.13 -142.15
CA ALA A 55 -26.56 -30.46 -143.24
C ALA A 55 -27.54 -29.68 -144.14
N TYR A 56 -27.04 -28.59 -144.72
CA TYR A 56 -27.82 -27.67 -145.54
C TYR A 56 -28.30 -28.30 -146.87
N THR A 57 -27.46 -29.13 -147.51
CA THR A 57 -27.79 -29.97 -148.68
C THR A 57 -27.26 -31.39 -148.46
N GLY A 58 -27.91 -32.42 -149.01
CA GLY A 58 -27.60 -33.83 -148.70
C GLY A 58 -27.93 -34.18 -147.24
N GLY A 59 -27.07 -34.94 -146.56
CA GLY A 59 -27.23 -35.29 -145.14
C GLY A 59 -28.39 -36.25 -144.85
N SER A 60 -28.44 -36.77 -143.62
CA SER A 60 -29.52 -37.65 -143.16
C SER A 60 -30.60 -36.83 -142.46
N SER A 61 -31.87 -37.17 -142.69
CA SER A 61 -32.96 -36.66 -141.85
C SER A 61 -32.80 -37.26 -140.45
N ILE A 62 -32.54 -36.40 -139.47
CA ILE A 62 -32.32 -36.79 -138.07
C ILE A 62 -33.61 -36.72 -137.24
N TRP A 63 -34.65 -36.11 -137.80
CA TRP A 63 -36.00 -36.08 -137.24
C TRP A 63 -37.00 -35.82 -138.37
N ASN A 64 -38.16 -36.49 -138.36
CA ASN A 64 -39.20 -36.30 -139.37
C ASN A 64 -40.62 -36.28 -138.79
N LEU A 65 -41.49 -35.54 -139.46
CA LEU A 65 -42.93 -35.54 -139.28
C LEU A 65 -43.59 -35.53 -140.66
N SER A 66 -44.07 -36.68 -141.08
CA SER A 66 -44.57 -36.89 -142.45
C SER A 66 -46.09 -36.84 -142.53
N ASN A 67 -46.60 -36.52 -143.72
CA ASN A 67 -48.02 -36.59 -144.12
C ASN A 67 -48.99 -35.79 -143.26
N GLN A 68 -48.61 -34.59 -142.85
CA GLN A 68 -49.47 -33.70 -142.07
C GLN A 68 -50.43 -32.94 -142.99
N ASN A 69 -51.72 -32.96 -142.68
CA ASN A 69 -52.66 -32.08 -143.37
C ASN A 69 -52.51 -30.66 -142.80
N VAL A 70 -52.01 -29.74 -143.63
CA VAL A 70 -51.71 -28.36 -143.27
C VAL A 70 -52.61 -27.43 -144.09
N ASP A 71 -53.40 -26.63 -143.39
CA ASP A 71 -54.24 -25.61 -144.01
C ASP A 71 -53.45 -24.34 -144.29
N THR A 72 -53.61 -23.78 -145.49
CA THR A 72 -53.10 -22.47 -145.88
C THR A 72 -54.24 -21.48 -146.05
N ASP A 73 -54.03 -20.25 -145.60
CA ASP A 73 -55.02 -19.16 -145.74
C ASP A 73 -55.08 -18.59 -147.17
N SER A 74 -55.93 -17.57 -147.39
CA SER A 74 -56.09 -16.90 -148.69
C SER A 74 -54.83 -16.22 -149.24
N ASN A 75 -53.81 -16.03 -148.39
CA ASN A 75 -52.48 -15.56 -148.78
C ASN A 75 -51.46 -16.71 -148.87
N GLY A 76 -51.89 -17.96 -148.72
CA GLY A 76 -51.04 -19.14 -148.75
C GLY A 76 -50.24 -19.39 -147.46
N ILE A 77 -50.51 -18.68 -146.36
CA ILE A 77 -49.72 -18.77 -145.12
C ILE A 77 -50.15 -19.98 -144.29
N TYR A 78 -49.18 -20.72 -143.73
CA TYR A 78 -49.40 -21.82 -142.78
C TYR A 78 -48.54 -21.71 -141.51
N ASN A 79 -48.98 -22.39 -140.45
CA ASN A 79 -48.26 -22.56 -139.19
C ASN A 79 -48.40 -24.00 -138.68
N VAL A 80 -47.28 -24.65 -138.34
CA VAL A 80 -47.23 -26.03 -137.85
C VAL A 80 -46.31 -26.12 -136.62
N VAL A 81 -46.76 -26.82 -135.57
CA VAL A 81 -45.92 -27.12 -134.40
C VAL A 81 -45.27 -28.49 -134.55
N LEU A 82 -43.94 -28.53 -134.55
CA LEU A 82 -43.17 -29.77 -134.52
C LEU A 82 -43.08 -30.27 -133.07
N THR A 83 -43.35 -31.55 -132.85
CA THR A 83 -43.38 -32.16 -131.53
C THR A 83 -42.32 -33.23 -131.35
N SER A 84 -41.89 -33.50 -130.11
CA SER A 84 -40.90 -34.54 -129.79
C SER A 84 -39.53 -34.32 -130.47
N VAL A 85 -39.09 -33.06 -130.57
CA VAL A 85 -37.80 -32.67 -131.15
C VAL A 85 -36.71 -32.81 -130.07
N ASN A 86 -36.19 -34.02 -129.89
CA ASN A 86 -35.12 -34.32 -128.92
C ASN A 86 -33.73 -34.13 -129.53
N LEU A 87 -33.36 -32.89 -129.83
CA LEU A 87 -32.05 -32.54 -130.39
C LEU A 87 -31.27 -31.63 -129.44
N ASP A 88 -29.94 -31.76 -129.44
CA ASP A 88 -29.05 -30.83 -128.75
C ASP A 88 -28.88 -29.55 -129.58
N PHE A 89 -29.57 -28.49 -129.18
CA PHE A 89 -29.50 -27.16 -129.80
C PHE A 89 -28.19 -26.39 -129.52
N GLY A 90 -27.14 -27.06 -129.03
CA GLY A 90 -25.76 -26.58 -129.09
C GLY A 90 -25.10 -26.68 -130.49
N SER A 91 -25.71 -27.39 -131.45
CA SER A 91 -25.25 -27.56 -132.84
C SER A 91 -26.19 -26.94 -133.89
N GLN A 92 -25.71 -26.75 -135.14
CA GLN A 92 -26.49 -26.17 -136.25
C GLN A 92 -27.36 -27.22 -136.97
N TYR A 93 -28.66 -26.93 -137.16
CA TYR A 93 -29.61 -27.79 -137.88
C TYR A 93 -30.40 -27.04 -138.96
N TYR A 94 -30.99 -27.80 -139.90
CA TYR A 94 -31.73 -27.27 -141.06
C TYR A 94 -33.07 -27.99 -141.25
N LEU A 95 -34.14 -27.27 -141.60
CA LEU A 95 -35.48 -27.78 -141.84
C LEU A 95 -35.76 -27.93 -143.34
N GLY A 96 -36.19 -29.12 -143.76
CA GLY A 96 -36.75 -29.45 -145.08
C GLY A 96 -38.28 -29.57 -145.00
N VAL A 97 -38.98 -29.12 -146.04
CA VAL A 97 -40.44 -29.21 -146.17
C VAL A 97 -40.78 -29.76 -147.55
N THR A 98 -41.70 -30.71 -147.60
CA THR A 98 -42.25 -31.30 -148.84
C THR A 98 -43.75 -31.10 -148.86
N VAL A 99 -44.35 -30.74 -150.01
CA VAL A 99 -45.80 -30.49 -150.15
C VAL A 99 -46.37 -31.41 -151.22
N GLY A 100 -47.38 -32.20 -150.87
CA GLY A 100 -48.00 -33.19 -151.75
C GLY A 100 -46.98 -34.16 -152.33
N ASN A 101 -46.91 -34.20 -153.66
CA ASN A 101 -45.96 -35.03 -154.41
C ASN A 101 -44.78 -34.21 -154.97
N ASP A 102 -44.62 -32.95 -154.55
CA ASP A 102 -43.49 -32.13 -154.99
C ASP A 102 -42.17 -32.67 -154.42
N SER A 103 -41.06 -32.32 -155.04
CA SER A 103 -39.74 -32.55 -154.45
C SER A 103 -39.57 -31.73 -153.17
N GLU A 104 -38.85 -32.24 -152.17
CA GLU A 104 -38.51 -31.48 -150.95
C GLU A 104 -37.87 -30.14 -151.33
N MET A 105 -38.24 -29.08 -150.61
CA MET A 105 -37.77 -27.72 -150.90
C MET A 105 -36.23 -27.64 -150.91
N SER A 106 -35.70 -26.92 -151.89
CA SER A 106 -34.26 -26.66 -152.01
C SER A 106 -34.02 -25.17 -152.32
N PRO A 107 -33.27 -24.44 -151.49
CA PRO A 107 -32.54 -24.92 -150.30
C PRO A 107 -33.40 -25.08 -149.04
N ARG A 108 -32.87 -25.81 -148.04
CA ARG A 108 -33.49 -25.98 -146.72
C ARG A 108 -33.39 -24.71 -145.85
N ILE A 109 -34.28 -24.58 -144.86
CA ILE A 109 -34.31 -23.45 -143.92
C ILE A 109 -33.30 -23.67 -142.78
N ASN A 110 -32.57 -22.65 -142.37
CA ASN A 110 -31.63 -22.71 -141.24
C ASN A 110 -32.33 -22.47 -139.89
N LEU A 111 -32.12 -23.32 -138.87
CA LEU A 111 -32.70 -23.14 -137.53
C LEU A 111 -31.72 -22.39 -136.59
N SER A 112 -32.14 -21.28 -135.98
CA SER A 112 -31.31 -20.45 -135.08
C SER A 112 -31.88 -20.31 -133.65
N SER A 113 -31.05 -19.99 -132.66
CA SER A 113 -31.44 -19.84 -131.25
C SER A 113 -32.41 -18.67 -131.00
N SER A 114 -33.33 -18.84 -130.05
CA SER A 114 -34.22 -17.77 -129.55
C SER A 114 -33.51 -16.84 -128.56
N PRO A 115 -33.77 -15.51 -128.58
CA PRO A 115 -33.12 -14.56 -127.68
C PRO A 115 -33.20 -14.88 -126.18
N TYR A 116 -34.31 -15.44 -125.68
CA TYR A 116 -34.47 -15.79 -124.27
C TYR A 116 -33.54 -16.92 -123.77
N ALA A 117 -32.98 -17.75 -124.66
CA ALA A 117 -32.04 -18.81 -124.27
C ALA A 117 -30.66 -18.26 -123.87
N PHE A 118 -30.30 -17.03 -124.26
CA PHE A 118 -29.03 -16.42 -123.87
C PHE A 118 -28.92 -16.12 -122.37
N GLU A 119 -30.05 -15.85 -121.70
CA GLU A 119 -30.06 -15.50 -120.27
C GLU A 119 -29.82 -16.69 -119.33
N ALA A 120 -29.97 -17.95 -119.80
CA ALA A 120 -29.77 -19.14 -118.97
C ALA A 120 -28.31 -19.35 -118.48
N GLN A 121 -27.34 -18.60 -119.02
CA GLN A 121 -25.95 -18.59 -118.56
C GLN A 121 -25.74 -17.80 -117.25
N ASN A 122 -26.71 -16.96 -116.85
CA ASN A 122 -26.63 -16.10 -115.68
C ASN A 122 -27.85 -16.33 -114.75
N VAL A 123 -27.62 -16.71 -113.49
CA VAL A 123 -28.70 -16.80 -112.49
C VAL A 123 -28.76 -15.47 -111.73
N SER A 124 -29.62 -14.56 -112.19
CA SER A 124 -29.90 -13.28 -111.52
C SER A 124 -31.09 -13.43 -110.56
N VAL A 125 -30.82 -13.82 -109.31
CA VAL A 125 -31.84 -13.95 -108.25
C VAL A 125 -31.45 -13.16 -107.01
N SER A 126 -32.44 -12.63 -106.28
CA SER A 126 -32.22 -11.84 -105.04
C SER A 126 -31.66 -12.69 -103.87
N GLY A 127 -31.74 -14.02 -103.97
CA GLY A 127 -31.13 -14.92 -103.00
C GLY A 127 -31.11 -16.36 -103.46
N VAL A 128 -30.07 -17.09 -103.05
CA VAL A 128 -29.91 -18.53 -103.25
C VAL A 128 -30.02 -19.20 -101.88
N ARG A 129 -30.99 -20.10 -101.70
CA ARG A 129 -31.13 -20.92 -100.48
C ARG A 129 -30.63 -22.33 -100.75
N PHE A 130 -29.71 -22.80 -99.91
CA PHE A 130 -29.27 -24.20 -99.89
C PHE A 130 -29.92 -24.91 -98.70
N ASN A 131 -30.63 -26.02 -98.94
CA ASN A 131 -31.34 -26.77 -97.88
C ASN A 131 -30.46 -27.83 -97.18
N SER A 132 -29.16 -27.83 -97.45
CA SER A 132 -28.16 -28.76 -96.88
C SER A 132 -26.76 -28.16 -96.96
N ASN A 133 -25.76 -28.86 -96.39
CA ASN A 133 -24.36 -28.43 -96.45
C ASN A 133 -23.91 -28.25 -97.90
N VAL A 134 -23.21 -27.14 -98.16
CA VAL A 134 -22.58 -26.90 -99.46
C VAL A 134 -21.10 -27.25 -99.32
N ASP A 135 -20.68 -28.34 -99.97
CA ASP A 135 -19.26 -28.68 -100.11
C ASP A 135 -18.78 -28.14 -101.46
N PHE A 136 -17.88 -27.16 -101.40
CA PHE A 136 -17.27 -26.57 -102.58
C PHE A 136 -16.01 -27.32 -103.04
N GLY A 137 -15.49 -28.28 -102.27
CA GLY A 137 -14.24 -29.00 -102.55
C GLY A 137 -12.98 -28.18 -102.28
N THR A 138 -11.80 -28.80 -102.42
CA THR A 138 -10.52 -28.11 -102.27
C THR A 138 -10.25 -27.20 -103.48
N ASN A 139 -9.72 -26.00 -103.25
CA ASN A 139 -9.35 -24.99 -104.27
C ASN A 139 -10.49 -24.14 -104.88
N TYR A 140 -11.71 -24.24 -104.38
CA TYR A 140 -12.79 -23.34 -104.78
C TYR A 140 -12.98 -22.23 -103.75
N ASN A 141 -13.11 -21.01 -104.24
CA ASN A 141 -13.37 -19.86 -103.38
C ASN A 141 -14.88 -19.68 -103.19
N PHE A 142 -15.27 -19.35 -101.97
CA PHE A 142 -16.63 -18.96 -101.65
C PHE A 142 -16.63 -17.47 -101.25
N THR A 143 -17.34 -16.65 -102.01
CA THR A 143 -17.35 -15.19 -101.84
C THR A 143 -18.78 -14.69 -101.68
N PHE A 144 -19.05 -13.95 -100.60
CA PHE A 144 -20.26 -13.12 -100.48
C PHE A 144 -19.92 -11.64 -100.68
N ASP A 145 -20.74 -10.95 -101.49
CA ASP A 145 -20.66 -9.50 -101.74
C ASP A 145 -19.24 -8.98 -101.99
N GLY A 146 -18.44 -9.74 -102.75
CA GLY A 146 -17.08 -9.33 -103.13
C GLY A 146 -16.09 -9.16 -101.97
N GLY A 147 -16.39 -9.69 -100.77
CA GLY A 147 -15.45 -9.67 -99.65
C GLY A 147 -16.02 -9.66 -98.24
N THR A 148 -17.35 -9.61 -98.05
CA THR A 148 -17.96 -9.68 -96.70
C THR A 148 -17.57 -10.97 -95.97
N LEU A 149 -17.63 -12.09 -96.68
CA LEU A 149 -17.07 -13.37 -96.26
C LEU A 149 -16.36 -13.98 -97.46
N PHE A 150 -15.13 -14.40 -97.24
CA PHE A 150 -14.27 -15.00 -98.23
C PHE A 150 -13.59 -16.24 -97.67
N VAL A 151 -13.69 -17.36 -98.37
CA VAL A 151 -12.89 -18.55 -98.07
C VAL A 151 -11.88 -18.72 -99.19
N ASP A 152 -10.59 -18.65 -98.85
CA ASP A 152 -9.49 -18.98 -99.74
C ASP A 152 -9.30 -20.50 -99.74
N GLY A 153 -9.88 -21.18 -100.73
CA GLY A 153 -9.82 -22.64 -100.83
C GLY A 153 -8.41 -23.19 -101.08
N SER A 154 -7.46 -22.34 -101.49
CA SER A 154 -6.07 -22.73 -101.75
C SER A 154 -5.18 -22.67 -100.52
N LYS A 155 -5.51 -21.79 -99.56
CA LYS A 155 -4.76 -21.60 -98.30
C LYS A 155 -5.49 -22.12 -97.07
N GLY A 156 -6.79 -22.39 -97.18
CA GLY A 156 -7.65 -22.74 -96.04
C GLY A 156 -7.90 -21.56 -95.10
N TYR A 157 -7.82 -20.32 -95.62
CA TYR A 157 -7.99 -19.11 -94.82
C TYR A 157 -9.39 -18.55 -94.96
N VAL A 158 -9.91 -17.98 -93.87
CA VAL A 158 -11.20 -17.28 -93.85
C VAL A 158 -10.95 -15.78 -93.70
N GLY A 159 -11.38 -15.01 -94.68
CA GLY A 159 -11.47 -13.56 -94.65
C GLY A 159 -12.89 -13.12 -94.30
N ILE A 160 -13.05 -12.18 -93.37
CA ILE A 160 -14.31 -11.46 -93.13
C ILE A 160 -14.03 -9.99 -93.43
N GLY A 161 -14.73 -9.42 -94.40
CA GLY A 161 -14.48 -8.07 -94.92
C GLY A 161 -13.19 -7.90 -95.75
N THR A 162 -12.55 -9.01 -96.17
CA THR A 162 -11.39 -9.03 -97.06
C THR A 162 -11.38 -10.26 -97.95
N ILE A 163 -10.98 -10.11 -99.22
CA ILE A 163 -10.75 -11.20 -100.18
C ILE A 163 -9.28 -11.66 -100.25
N THR A 164 -8.40 -11.04 -99.45
CA THR A 164 -6.97 -11.39 -99.40
C THR A 164 -6.57 -11.71 -97.96
N PRO A 165 -7.14 -12.76 -97.34
CA PRO A 165 -6.74 -13.16 -96.00
C PRO A 165 -5.26 -13.57 -96.03
N ASN A 166 -4.50 -13.06 -95.07
CA ASN A 166 -3.07 -13.35 -94.89
C ASN A 166 -2.81 -14.19 -93.63
N ALA A 167 -3.87 -14.62 -92.94
CA ALA A 167 -3.86 -15.48 -91.77
C ALA A 167 -5.10 -16.39 -91.79
N THR A 168 -5.08 -17.44 -90.96
CA THR A 168 -6.15 -18.45 -90.88
C THR A 168 -7.54 -17.85 -90.71
N LEU A 169 -7.67 -16.83 -89.86
CA LEU A 169 -8.84 -15.98 -89.79
C LEU A 169 -8.40 -14.51 -89.82
N HIS A 170 -8.77 -13.79 -90.88
CA HIS A 170 -8.48 -12.38 -91.08
C HIS A 170 -9.79 -11.59 -91.14
N ILE A 171 -10.12 -10.89 -90.07
CA ILE A 171 -11.31 -10.04 -90.00
C ILE A 171 -10.85 -8.59 -90.21
N VAL A 172 -11.43 -7.93 -91.21
CA VAL A 172 -11.21 -6.53 -91.54
C VAL A 172 -12.57 -5.86 -91.60
N LYS A 173 -12.73 -4.66 -91.04
CA LYS A 173 -13.93 -3.86 -91.29
C LYS A 173 -13.81 -3.19 -92.68
N PRO A 174 -14.72 -3.46 -93.64
CA PRO A 174 -14.65 -2.86 -94.96
C PRO A 174 -14.68 -1.33 -94.90
N GLY A 175 -13.78 -0.67 -95.64
CA GLY A 175 -13.76 0.79 -95.77
C GLY A 175 -13.09 1.58 -94.64
N VAL A 176 -12.57 0.92 -93.61
CA VAL A 176 -11.69 1.57 -92.62
C VAL A 176 -10.34 0.88 -92.59
N SER A 177 -9.27 1.66 -92.67
CA SER A 177 -7.92 1.14 -92.50
C SER A 177 -7.72 0.78 -91.02
N GLY A 178 -7.59 -0.52 -90.72
CA GLY A 178 -6.94 -1.04 -89.52
C GLY A 178 -7.81 -1.51 -88.34
N ASP A 179 -9.11 -1.70 -88.50
CA ASP A 179 -9.87 -2.52 -87.53
C ASP A 179 -9.73 -4.00 -87.92
N ASN A 180 -8.57 -4.59 -87.57
CA ASN A 180 -8.21 -5.95 -88.00
C ASN A 180 -8.07 -6.91 -86.82
N VAL A 181 -9.01 -7.84 -86.62
CA VAL A 181 -8.76 -8.98 -85.73
C VAL A 181 -8.15 -10.09 -86.57
N THR A 182 -6.85 -10.33 -86.37
CA THR A 182 -6.10 -11.35 -87.10
C THR A 182 -5.72 -12.48 -86.15
N ILE A 183 -6.33 -13.66 -86.29
CA ILE A 183 -5.93 -14.83 -85.51
C ILE A 183 -4.91 -15.61 -86.32
N ILE A 184 -3.67 -15.66 -85.82
CA ILE A 184 -2.57 -16.43 -86.41
C ILE A 184 -2.39 -17.70 -85.59
N HIS A 185 -2.48 -18.86 -86.23
CA HIS A 185 -2.02 -20.13 -85.66
C HIS A 185 -0.79 -20.58 -86.44
N SER A 186 0.41 -20.38 -85.89
CA SER A 186 1.66 -20.82 -86.50
C SER A 186 2.24 -21.98 -85.70
N GLY A 187 2.03 -23.21 -86.18
CA GLY A 187 2.49 -24.45 -85.52
C GLY A 187 4.00 -24.67 -85.52
N GLY A 188 4.81 -23.70 -85.08
CA GLY A 188 6.27 -23.87 -85.05
C GLY A 188 7.14 -22.79 -84.42
N GLY A 189 6.60 -21.77 -83.72
CA GLY A 189 7.46 -20.81 -82.99
C GLY A 189 6.99 -19.36 -82.95
N ALA A 190 5.70 -19.08 -83.12
CA ALA A 190 5.13 -17.77 -82.86
C ALA A 190 3.72 -17.93 -82.27
N ASN A 191 3.38 -16.99 -81.37
CA ASN A 191 2.21 -16.91 -80.49
C ASN A 191 0.92 -17.60 -81.00
N ASP A 192 0.19 -18.27 -80.11
CA ASP A 192 -1.03 -19.03 -80.44
C ASP A 192 -2.26 -18.15 -80.68
N LEU A 193 -2.31 -16.98 -80.05
CA LEU A 193 -3.33 -15.98 -80.30
C LEU A 193 -2.73 -14.58 -80.20
N MET A 194 -2.83 -13.81 -81.27
CA MET A 194 -2.39 -12.43 -81.33
C MET A 194 -3.56 -11.55 -81.75
N LEU A 195 -3.81 -10.46 -81.03
CA LEU A 195 -4.79 -9.45 -81.42
C LEU A 195 -4.02 -8.22 -81.86
N ILE A 196 -4.11 -7.89 -83.15
CA ILE A 196 -3.40 -6.78 -83.80
C ILE A 196 -4.35 -5.58 -83.89
N GLY A 197 -3.86 -4.38 -83.58
CA GLY A 197 -4.62 -3.15 -83.80
C GLY A 197 -4.21 -2.44 -85.10
N ASN A 198 -4.86 -1.31 -85.38
CA ASN A 198 -4.71 -0.50 -86.61
C ASN A 198 -3.26 -0.18 -87.01
N SER A 199 -2.37 0.01 -86.04
CA SER A 199 -0.97 0.37 -86.29
C SER A 199 -0.07 -0.79 -86.76
N GLY A 200 -0.64 -1.98 -87.00
CA GLY A 200 0.12 -3.18 -87.38
C GLY A 200 0.84 -3.86 -86.22
N TYR A 201 0.67 -3.34 -85.01
CA TYR A 201 1.26 -3.88 -83.80
C TYR A 201 0.25 -4.67 -82.96
N PRO A 202 0.67 -5.78 -82.32
CA PRO A 202 -0.18 -6.47 -81.35
C PRO A 202 -0.52 -5.57 -80.17
N TYR A 203 -1.76 -5.64 -79.66
CA TYR A 203 -2.20 -5.07 -78.38
C TYR A 203 -2.45 -6.15 -77.32
N ALA A 204 -2.67 -7.40 -77.73
CA ALA A 204 -2.69 -8.55 -76.85
C ALA A 204 -2.03 -9.76 -77.52
N VAL A 205 -1.26 -10.53 -76.76
CA VAL A 205 -0.58 -11.73 -77.22
C VAL A 205 -0.72 -12.82 -76.15
N PHE A 206 -1.07 -14.02 -76.58
CA PHE A 206 -1.11 -15.23 -75.77
C PHE A 206 -0.22 -16.26 -76.45
N SER A 207 0.82 -16.73 -75.75
CA SER A 207 1.70 -17.78 -76.23
C SER A 207 1.84 -18.92 -75.21
N GLU A 208 1.78 -20.15 -75.72
CA GLU A 208 2.05 -21.36 -74.97
C GLU A 208 3.55 -21.56 -74.75
N ALA A 209 3.90 -22.15 -73.60
CA ALA A 209 5.27 -22.49 -73.26
C ALA A 209 5.76 -23.69 -74.08
N ASN A 210 7.01 -23.63 -74.57
CA ASN A 210 7.70 -24.76 -75.17
C ASN A 210 9.14 -24.86 -74.65
N THR A 211 9.96 -25.78 -75.19
CA THR A 211 11.32 -26.04 -74.70
C THR A 211 12.29 -24.86 -74.92
N ASN A 212 11.97 -23.92 -75.80
CA ASN A 212 12.80 -22.76 -76.16
C ASN A 212 12.13 -21.41 -75.85
N ASP A 213 10.83 -21.39 -75.50
CA ASP A 213 10.05 -20.18 -75.16
C ASP A 213 9.22 -20.41 -73.89
N PRO A 214 9.32 -19.54 -72.88
CA PRO A 214 8.54 -19.63 -71.64
C PRO A 214 7.02 -19.54 -71.78
N GLY A 215 6.48 -19.05 -72.91
CA GLY A 215 5.07 -18.68 -73.05
C GLY A 215 4.71 -17.44 -72.23
N ASN A 216 3.74 -16.62 -72.67
CA ASN A 216 3.30 -15.44 -71.93
C ASN A 216 1.90 -14.91 -72.30
N LEU A 217 1.31 -14.14 -71.39
CA LEU A 217 0.21 -13.21 -71.65
C LEU A 217 0.76 -11.78 -71.68
N GLN A 218 0.66 -11.12 -72.84
CA GLN A 218 1.09 -9.74 -73.01
C GLN A 218 -0.09 -8.83 -73.34
N LEU A 219 -0.22 -7.71 -72.62
CA LEU A 219 -0.93 -6.52 -73.10
C LEU A 219 0.12 -5.54 -73.62
N LYS A 220 -0.16 -4.92 -74.76
CA LYS A 220 0.79 -4.07 -75.47
C LYS A 220 0.13 -2.75 -75.88
N TYR A 221 0.92 -1.69 -75.88
CA TYR A 221 0.53 -0.39 -76.40
C TYR A 221 1.49 -0.01 -77.52
N VAL A 222 0.98 0.08 -78.76
CA VAL A 222 1.76 0.41 -79.97
C VAL A 222 3.01 -0.48 -80.15
N GLY A 223 2.83 -1.80 -80.01
CA GLY A 223 3.89 -2.81 -80.23
C GLY A 223 4.83 -3.03 -79.04
N VAL A 224 4.75 -2.17 -78.02
CA VAL A 224 5.53 -2.29 -76.79
C VAL A 224 4.70 -3.02 -75.74
N THR A 225 5.26 -4.08 -75.15
CA THR A 225 4.61 -4.81 -74.05
C THR A 225 4.50 -3.93 -72.79
N THR A 226 3.27 -3.67 -72.33
CA THR A 226 2.97 -2.88 -71.11
C THR A 226 2.70 -3.76 -69.90
N ILE A 227 2.18 -4.97 -70.09
CA ILE A 227 1.99 -6.00 -69.07
C ILE A 227 2.43 -7.31 -69.69
N SER A 228 3.38 -8.03 -69.09
CA SER A 228 3.83 -9.37 -69.54
C SER A 228 3.78 -10.33 -68.37
N LEU A 229 3.01 -11.40 -68.49
CA LEU A 229 2.91 -12.46 -67.49
C LEU A 229 3.49 -13.75 -68.08
N LEU A 230 4.62 -14.24 -67.56
CA LEU A 230 5.31 -15.42 -68.10
C LEU A 230 4.60 -16.70 -67.66
N ALA A 231 4.55 -17.71 -68.54
CA ALA A 231 3.84 -18.96 -68.30
C ALA A 231 4.73 -20.07 -67.68
N ASN A 232 6.07 -19.95 -67.76
CA ASN A 232 6.99 -20.90 -67.12
C ASN A 232 7.45 -20.41 -65.73
N GLY A 233 6.93 -21.05 -64.68
CA GLY A 233 7.17 -20.65 -63.29
C GLY A 233 6.05 -19.76 -62.72
N ASN A 234 6.19 -19.36 -61.45
CA ASN A 234 5.16 -18.56 -60.79
C ASN A 234 5.29 -17.08 -61.18
N THR A 235 4.30 -16.54 -61.89
CA THR A 235 4.21 -15.10 -62.17
C THR A 235 3.33 -14.39 -61.13
N TYR A 236 3.96 -13.53 -60.33
CA TYR A 236 3.31 -12.62 -59.38
C TYR A 236 3.54 -11.15 -59.84
N PHE A 237 2.55 -10.26 -59.79
CA PHE A 237 2.71 -8.82 -60.11
C PHE A 237 3.65 -8.12 -59.11
N ASN A 238 4.96 -8.10 -59.35
CA ASN A 238 5.92 -7.46 -58.43
C ASN A 238 7.11 -6.77 -59.14
N ASN A 239 7.13 -5.41 -59.10
CA ASN A 239 8.29 -4.48 -59.07
C ASN A 239 8.29 -3.22 -59.98
N GLY A 240 7.15 -2.75 -60.47
CA GLY A 240 6.85 -1.32 -60.29
C GLY A 240 6.21 -1.14 -58.91
N ASN A 241 6.19 0.07 -58.37
CA ASN A 241 5.34 0.36 -57.24
C ASN A 241 3.90 -0.07 -57.62
N VAL A 242 3.37 -1.15 -57.05
CA VAL A 242 2.04 -1.64 -57.38
C VAL A 242 1.06 -0.71 -56.69
N GLY A 243 0.46 0.19 -57.45
CA GLY A 243 -0.56 1.12 -56.97
C GLY A 243 -1.93 0.45 -56.92
N ILE A 244 -2.49 0.27 -55.73
CA ILE A 244 -3.90 -0.12 -55.56
C ILE A 244 -4.65 1.11 -55.06
N GLY A 245 -5.50 1.72 -55.91
CA GLY A 245 -6.19 2.99 -55.61
C GLY A 245 -5.34 4.25 -55.81
N THR A 246 -4.17 4.14 -56.45
CA THR A 246 -3.30 5.28 -56.79
C THR A 246 -2.56 5.04 -58.10
N THR A 247 -2.40 6.09 -58.90
CA THR A 247 -1.67 6.08 -60.19
C THR A 247 -0.23 6.58 -60.05
N THR A 248 0.17 7.08 -58.87
CA THR A 248 1.53 7.54 -58.55
C THR A 248 2.07 6.82 -57.30
N PRO A 249 2.26 5.51 -57.38
CA PRO A 249 2.62 4.71 -56.23
C PRO A 249 4.04 5.04 -55.72
N GLN A 250 4.23 5.20 -54.40
CA GLN A 250 5.44 5.78 -53.78
C GLN A 250 6.39 4.72 -53.19
N GLN A 251 5.94 3.47 -53.07
CA GLN A 251 6.69 2.30 -52.59
C GLN A 251 6.35 1.07 -53.41
N LYS A 252 7.21 0.03 -53.38
CA LYS A 252 7.09 -1.18 -54.25
C LYS A 252 5.69 -1.80 -54.26
N LEU A 253 4.94 -1.65 -53.18
CA LEU A 253 3.49 -1.79 -53.12
C LEU A 253 2.93 -0.54 -52.41
N HIS A 254 2.11 0.27 -53.09
CA HIS A 254 1.41 1.42 -52.51
C HIS A 254 -0.11 1.21 -52.62
N VAL A 255 -0.74 0.88 -51.50
CA VAL A 255 -2.21 0.78 -51.40
C VAL A 255 -2.75 2.06 -50.79
N ASN A 256 -3.52 2.83 -51.55
CA ASN A 256 -4.26 3.98 -51.04
C ASN A 256 -5.60 3.48 -50.45
N GLY A 257 -5.52 2.82 -49.28
CA GLY A 257 -6.62 2.09 -48.64
C GLY A 257 -6.14 1.14 -47.51
N SER A 258 -7.03 0.28 -46.99
CA SER A 258 -6.68 -0.72 -45.96
C SER A 258 -6.13 -2.02 -46.56
N ILE A 259 -5.18 -2.68 -45.87
CA ILE A 259 -4.61 -3.98 -46.24
C ILE A 259 -4.99 -5.02 -45.16
N LEU A 260 -5.59 -6.15 -45.56
CA LEU A 260 -5.88 -7.31 -44.68
C LEU A 260 -5.07 -8.52 -45.13
N ALA A 261 -4.24 -9.09 -44.25
CA ALA A 261 -3.48 -10.31 -44.49
C ALA A 261 -3.81 -11.36 -43.42
N ASN A 262 -4.36 -12.51 -43.83
CA ASN A 262 -4.73 -13.61 -42.92
C ASN A 262 -3.57 -14.56 -42.59
N GLY A 263 -2.33 -14.18 -42.92
CA GLY A 263 -1.09 -14.93 -42.69
C GLY A 263 0.11 -14.01 -42.42
N THR A 264 1.32 -14.56 -42.34
CA THR A 264 2.53 -13.80 -42.00
C THR A 264 3.08 -13.00 -43.20
N ILE A 265 3.47 -11.75 -42.97
CA ILE A 265 4.22 -10.93 -43.93
C ILE A 265 5.72 -11.03 -43.59
N ASN A 266 6.48 -11.79 -44.37
CA ASN A 266 7.94 -11.91 -44.20
C ASN A 266 8.67 -10.81 -45.00
N ALA A 267 9.05 -9.72 -44.35
CA ALA A 267 9.87 -8.67 -44.93
C ALA A 267 11.34 -8.81 -44.48
N THR A 268 12.28 -8.68 -45.41
CA THR A 268 13.74 -8.72 -45.12
C THR A 268 14.31 -7.37 -44.66
N THR A 269 13.47 -6.32 -44.70
CA THR A 269 13.72 -4.94 -44.27
C THR A 269 12.42 -4.39 -43.65
N ASP A 270 12.33 -3.08 -43.43
CA ASP A 270 11.21 -2.44 -42.73
C ASP A 270 9.87 -2.49 -43.48
N VAL A 271 8.76 -2.61 -42.73
CA VAL A 271 7.41 -2.31 -43.21
C VAL A 271 7.03 -0.91 -42.71
N CYS A 272 6.79 0.03 -43.62
CA CYS A 272 6.45 1.42 -43.29
C CYS A 272 4.98 1.72 -43.63
N ILE A 273 4.25 2.34 -42.70
CA ILE A 273 2.90 2.89 -42.92
C ILE A 273 3.04 4.42 -42.94
N GLN A 274 2.63 5.09 -44.02
CA GLN A 274 2.75 6.55 -44.14
C GLN A 274 1.98 7.25 -43.00
N GLY A 275 2.66 8.12 -42.25
CA GLY A 275 2.15 8.77 -41.03
C GLY A 275 2.56 8.10 -39.71
N GLY A 276 3.28 6.97 -39.76
CA GLY A 276 3.93 6.32 -38.61
C GLY A 276 5.41 5.99 -38.88
N ALA A 277 6.14 5.51 -37.86
CA ALA A 277 7.53 5.07 -38.01
C ALA A 277 7.62 3.71 -38.71
N CYS A 278 8.66 3.51 -39.53
CA CYS A 278 8.97 2.23 -40.17
C CYS A 278 9.30 1.16 -39.11
N LEU A 279 8.75 -0.04 -39.27
CA LEU A 279 9.02 -1.17 -38.38
C LEU A 279 10.34 -1.84 -38.79
N SER A 280 11.48 -1.32 -38.33
CA SER A 280 12.78 -1.95 -38.60
C SER A 280 13.01 -3.18 -37.75
N SER A 281 13.18 -4.31 -38.45
CA SER A 281 13.43 -5.64 -37.90
C SER A 281 12.36 -6.17 -36.95
N ALA A 282 11.56 -7.11 -37.46
CA ALA A 282 10.84 -8.06 -36.63
C ALA A 282 11.85 -8.98 -35.91
N GLY A 283 12.46 -8.49 -34.83
CA GLY A 283 13.06 -9.30 -33.78
C GLY A 283 11.98 -9.65 -32.76
N THR A 284 11.72 -10.93 -32.60
CA THR A 284 10.68 -11.50 -31.73
C THR A 284 10.80 -11.00 -30.28
N GLY A 285 9.89 -10.13 -29.85
CA GLY A 285 9.56 -9.89 -28.44
C GLY A 285 9.63 -8.44 -27.97
N SER A 286 8.46 -7.84 -27.74
CA SER A 286 8.19 -6.65 -26.92
C SER A 286 8.57 -5.28 -27.52
N GLY A 287 7.64 -4.32 -27.44
CA GLY A 287 7.67 -3.02 -28.14
C GLY A 287 8.93 -2.19 -27.92
N THR A 288 9.46 -1.62 -29.01
CA THR A 288 10.70 -0.84 -29.00
C THR A 288 10.45 0.62 -29.36
N ILE A 289 10.70 1.49 -28.37
CA ILE A 289 11.13 2.87 -28.58
C ILE A 289 12.51 2.80 -29.26
N SER A 290 12.70 3.43 -30.42
CA SER A 290 14.01 3.60 -31.08
C SER A 290 14.51 5.05 -30.96
N GLY A 291 15.80 5.26 -30.64
CA GLY A 291 16.46 6.59 -30.60
C GLY A 291 17.97 6.55 -30.26
N SER A 292 18.67 7.69 -30.32
CA SER A 292 20.13 7.87 -30.12
C SER A 292 20.60 7.81 -28.65
N GLY A 293 20.13 6.81 -27.89
CA GLY A 293 20.50 6.64 -26.48
C GLY A 293 22.00 6.36 -26.28
N THR A 294 22.51 6.63 -25.08
CA THR A 294 23.91 6.31 -24.70
C THR A 294 23.94 5.00 -23.92
N SER A 295 24.86 4.08 -24.27
CA SER A 295 25.00 2.78 -23.60
C SER A 295 25.06 2.93 -22.08
N ASN A 296 24.42 2.01 -21.37
CA ASN A 296 24.36 1.95 -19.90
C ASN A 296 23.60 3.10 -19.22
N TYR A 297 22.99 4.04 -19.95
CA TYR A 297 22.13 5.06 -19.37
C TYR A 297 20.65 4.73 -19.58
N VAL A 298 19.82 5.02 -18.58
CA VAL A 298 18.37 5.02 -18.76
C VAL A 298 18.00 6.15 -19.73
N PRO A 299 17.24 5.91 -20.81
CA PRO A 299 16.85 6.97 -21.75
C PRO A 299 15.99 8.06 -21.11
N LEU A 300 16.24 9.33 -21.47
CA LEU A 300 15.43 10.49 -21.06
C LEU A 300 14.86 11.19 -22.31
N TRP A 301 13.54 11.30 -22.42
CA TRP A 301 12.92 12.13 -23.45
C TRP A 301 13.26 13.61 -23.22
N ASN A 302 13.79 14.30 -24.24
CA ASN A 302 14.02 15.74 -24.22
C ASN A 302 13.17 16.48 -25.28
N GLY A 303 12.16 15.80 -25.81
CA GLY A 303 11.21 16.27 -26.81
C GLY A 303 10.17 15.20 -27.12
N THR A 304 9.30 15.45 -28.08
CA THR A 304 8.24 14.49 -28.50
C THR A 304 8.77 13.33 -29.34
N SER A 305 10.02 13.40 -29.81
CA SER A 305 10.62 12.41 -30.71
C SER A 305 12.13 12.18 -30.48
N SER A 306 12.72 12.77 -29.44
CA SER A 306 14.16 12.69 -29.17
C SER A 306 14.45 12.18 -27.75
N ILE A 307 15.45 11.30 -27.65
CA ILE A 307 15.97 10.77 -26.38
C ILE A 307 17.40 11.25 -26.15
N ASN A 308 17.74 11.51 -24.90
CA ASN A 308 19.05 11.93 -24.42
C ASN A 308 19.52 11.02 -23.27
N LYS A 309 20.75 11.19 -22.80
CA LYS A 309 21.24 10.46 -21.61
C LYS A 309 20.61 11.02 -20.33
N SER A 310 20.06 10.16 -19.47
CA SER A 310 19.69 10.56 -18.12
C SER A 310 20.93 10.65 -17.21
N ASN A 311 20.73 11.11 -15.98
CA ASN A 311 21.76 10.99 -14.93
C ASN A 311 21.83 9.58 -14.32
N ILE A 312 20.97 8.65 -14.74
CA ILE A 312 20.87 7.29 -14.21
C ILE A 312 21.67 6.36 -15.12
N TYR A 313 22.73 5.78 -14.56
CA TYR A 313 23.65 4.85 -15.17
C TYR A 313 23.47 3.46 -14.55
N GLN A 314 23.52 2.40 -15.35
CA GLN A 314 23.56 1.01 -14.90
C GLN A 314 24.93 0.43 -15.24
N GLY A 315 25.74 0.16 -14.21
CA GLY A 315 27.05 -0.47 -14.39
C GLY A 315 26.95 -1.92 -14.87
N ALA A 316 28.06 -2.45 -15.39
CA ALA A 316 28.14 -3.83 -15.90
C ALA A 316 27.80 -4.91 -14.84
N SER A 317 27.94 -4.58 -13.56
CA SER A 317 27.55 -5.44 -12.43
C SER A 317 26.04 -5.37 -12.08
N GLY A 318 25.25 -4.56 -12.80
CA GLY A 318 23.84 -4.32 -12.54
C GLY A 318 23.55 -3.23 -11.49
N ASN A 319 24.58 -2.63 -10.91
CA ASN A 319 24.47 -1.53 -9.95
C ASN A 319 23.97 -0.24 -10.63
N ILE A 320 23.09 0.51 -9.96
CA ILE A 320 22.54 1.77 -10.47
C ILE A 320 23.30 2.97 -9.87
N GLY A 321 23.88 3.82 -10.70
CA GLY A 321 24.48 5.10 -10.32
C GLY A 321 23.60 6.27 -10.76
N ILE A 322 23.27 7.21 -9.88
CA ILE A 322 22.65 8.49 -10.23
C ILE A 322 23.73 9.57 -10.08
N GLY A 323 24.21 10.13 -11.19
CA GLY A 323 25.31 11.11 -11.19
C GLY A 323 26.73 10.49 -11.11
N THR A 324 26.86 9.17 -11.11
CA THR A 324 28.15 8.43 -11.18
C THR A 324 28.10 7.31 -12.22
N VAL A 325 29.22 7.04 -12.89
CA VAL A 325 29.36 5.94 -13.88
C VAL A 325 30.10 4.72 -13.33
N ASN A 326 30.55 4.77 -12.08
CA ASN A 326 31.24 3.67 -11.40
C ASN A 326 30.57 3.33 -10.06
N PRO A 327 29.29 2.90 -10.04
CA PRO A 327 28.59 2.63 -8.80
C PRO A 327 29.17 1.41 -8.07
N ILE A 328 29.66 1.61 -6.84
CA ILE A 328 30.25 0.54 -6.00
C ILE A 328 29.22 -0.20 -5.14
N SER A 329 27.96 0.27 -5.12
CA SER A 329 26.83 -0.35 -4.43
C SER A 329 25.62 -0.51 -5.37
N ARG A 330 24.61 -1.28 -4.97
CA ARG A 330 23.42 -1.57 -5.83
C ARG A 330 22.69 -0.30 -6.29
N LEU A 331 22.72 0.77 -5.47
CA LEU A 331 22.22 2.10 -5.81
C LEU A 331 23.15 3.14 -5.17
N GLU A 332 23.89 3.89 -5.99
CA GLU A 332 24.78 4.97 -5.56
C GLU A 332 24.30 6.30 -6.16
N ILE A 333 24.13 7.33 -5.34
CA ILE A 333 23.73 8.67 -5.78
C ILE A 333 24.86 9.63 -5.45
N ASN A 334 25.52 10.15 -6.48
CA ASN A 334 26.62 11.10 -6.35
C ASN A 334 26.19 12.46 -6.92
N SER A 335 26.72 13.56 -6.39
CA SER A 335 26.43 14.88 -6.96
C SER A 335 26.93 14.92 -8.41
N ALA A 336 26.08 15.32 -9.35
CA ALA A 336 26.56 15.77 -10.66
C ALA A 336 27.65 16.83 -10.43
N ALA A 337 28.64 16.91 -11.33
CA ALA A 337 29.94 17.59 -11.23
C ALA A 337 29.99 19.08 -10.77
N ASN A 338 28.90 19.66 -10.26
CA ASN A 338 28.75 21.05 -9.82
C ASN A 338 28.39 21.18 -8.32
N GLY A 339 29.06 20.45 -7.42
CA GLY A 339 29.34 20.91 -6.04
C GLY A 339 28.20 21.10 -5.03
N GLY A 340 26.96 20.68 -5.31
CA GLY A 340 25.88 20.64 -4.29
C GLY A 340 25.92 19.35 -3.46
N PRO A 341 25.49 19.35 -2.17
CA PRO A 341 25.51 18.16 -1.34
C PRO A 341 24.71 17.03 -1.99
N ALA A 342 25.35 15.88 -2.20
CA ALA A 342 24.72 14.65 -2.68
C ALA A 342 23.74 14.14 -1.63
N GLY A 343 22.49 14.57 -1.72
CA GLY A 343 21.40 14.13 -0.85
C GLY A 343 20.36 13.32 -1.63
N LEU A 344 20.11 12.08 -1.22
CA LEU A 344 18.89 11.37 -1.59
C LEU A 344 17.73 12.01 -0.83
N ASN A 345 16.91 12.83 -1.49
CA ASN A 345 15.66 13.31 -0.92
C ASN A 345 14.61 12.19 -0.99
N ILE A 346 14.48 11.40 0.07
CA ILE A 346 13.38 10.44 0.23
C ILE A 346 12.15 11.21 0.74
N ASN A 347 11.33 11.70 -0.19
CA ASN A 347 10.09 12.36 0.17
C ASN A 347 9.06 11.28 0.57
N PHE A 348 8.93 11.02 1.87
CA PHE A 348 7.86 10.18 2.40
C PHE A 348 6.55 10.98 2.31
N ALA A 349 5.82 10.84 1.21
CA ALA A 349 4.39 11.14 1.23
C ALA A 349 3.79 10.31 2.37
N THR A 350 3.10 10.95 3.32
CA THR A 350 2.47 10.30 4.46
C THR A 350 1.51 9.22 3.98
N ARG A 351 1.98 7.96 3.91
CA ARG A 351 1.13 6.78 3.76
C ARG A 351 0.54 6.46 5.12
N THR A 352 -0.67 6.95 5.38
CA THR A 352 -1.55 6.41 6.42
C THR A 352 -2.02 5.03 5.96
N ASN A 353 -1.23 3.97 6.16
CA ASN A 353 -1.72 2.58 6.09
C ASN A 353 -0.76 1.67 6.87
N THR A 354 -1.34 0.82 7.70
CA THR A 354 -0.77 0.10 8.84
C THR A 354 0.00 -1.19 8.53
N GLU A 355 0.37 -1.48 7.28
CA GLU A 355 1.05 -2.75 6.94
C GLU A 355 2.02 -2.56 5.77
N ASP A 356 3.29 -2.28 6.06
CA ASP A 356 4.41 -2.54 5.12
C ASP A 356 5.76 -2.43 5.84
N SER A 357 6.43 -3.56 6.02
CA SER A 357 7.68 -3.75 6.77
C SER A 357 8.94 -3.23 6.06
N THR A 358 8.86 -2.15 5.29
CA THR A 358 10.02 -1.61 4.55
C THR A 358 10.11 -0.09 4.66
N SER A 359 10.81 0.40 5.69
CA SER A 359 11.35 1.75 5.72
C SER A 359 12.74 1.73 6.36
N ALA A 360 13.74 1.31 5.57
CA ALA A 360 15.14 1.34 5.96
C ALA A 360 15.80 2.59 5.39
N ILE A 361 15.90 3.66 6.18
CA ILE A 361 16.90 4.71 5.94
C ILE A 361 18.19 4.22 6.61
N ASN A 362 19.09 3.60 5.83
CA ASN A 362 20.45 3.30 6.26
C ASN A 362 21.36 4.44 5.78
N VAL A 363 21.66 5.40 6.66
CA VAL A 363 22.71 6.39 6.40
C VAL A 363 24.05 5.82 6.87
N THR A 364 24.65 4.95 6.06
CA THR A 364 26.03 4.50 6.29
C THR A 364 27.00 5.56 5.78
N GLY A 365 27.27 6.59 6.58
CA GLY A 365 28.40 7.48 6.36
C GLY A 365 29.71 6.77 6.72
N THR A 366 30.65 6.69 5.78
CA THR A 366 32.03 6.24 6.08
C THR A 366 32.79 7.40 6.71
N LEU A 367 32.66 7.57 8.03
CA LEU A 367 33.70 8.18 8.84
C LEU A 367 34.38 7.03 9.58
N ALA A 368 35.69 7.11 9.80
CA ALA A 368 36.57 6.02 10.22
C ALA A 368 36.26 5.30 11.56
N LYS A 369 35.06 5.48 12.14
CA LYS A 369 34.59 4.90 13.41
C LYS A 369 33.09 4.53 13.45
N GLY A 370 32.57 3.82 12.44
CA GLY A 370 31.31 3.07 12.56
C GLY A 370 30.00 3.82 12.21
N THR A 371 28.87 3.10 12.36
CA THR A 371 27.51 3.52 11.95
C THR A 371 27.06 4.80 12.63
N VAL A 372 26.66 5.82 11.87
CA VAL A 372 26.21 7.13 12.40
C VAL A 372 24.72 7.10 12.78
N PHE A 373 23.86 6.56 11.90
CA PHE A 373 22.41 6.50 12.09
C PHE A 373 21.83 5.28 11.37
N LYS A 374 21.07 4.44 12.07
CA LYS A 374 20.43 3.21 11.57
C LYS A 374 18.98 3.16 12.02
N VAL A 375 18.06 2.73 11.14
CA VAL A 375 16.70 2.35 11.52
C VAL A 375 16.47 0.88 11.14
N GLU A 376 16.20 0.02 12.10
CA GLU A 376 15.92 -1.40 11.87
C GLU A 376 14.46 -1.65 11.49
N ALA A 377 14.19 -2.78 10.85
CA ALA A 377 12.82 -3.18 10.46
C ALA A 377 11.85 -3.27 11.65
N GLY A 378 12.36 -3.51 12.88
CA GLY A 378 11.59 -3.47 14.13
C GLY A 378 11.27 -2.05 14.64
N GLY A 379 11.67 -1.00 13.91
CA GLY A 379 11.49 0.40 14.29
C GLY A 379 12.50 0.91 15.32
N ASN A 380 13.59 0.18 15.57
CA ASN A 380 14.66 0.60 16.47
C ASN A 380 15.61 1.54 15.73
N VAL A 381 15.90 2.70 16.33
CA VAL A 381 16.80 3.72 15.81
C VAL A 381 18.12 3.67 16.56
N GLY A 382 19.23 3.40 15.88
CA GLY A 382 20.59 3.45 16.43
C GLY A 382 21.33 4.72 16.00
N ILE A 383 21.92 5.46 16.93
CA ILE A 383 22.82 6.59 16.67
C ILE A 383 24.19 6.23 17.25
N GLY A 384 25.23 6.13 16.42
CA GLY A 384 26.55 5.65 16.85
C GLY A 384 26.66 4.14 17.11
N THR A 385 25.60 3.36 16.83
CA THR A 385 25.56 1.89 16.97
C THR A 385 24.97 1.22 15.75
N SER A 386 25.48 0.03 15.41
CA SER A 386 24.97 -0.82 14.33
C SER A 386 23.93 -1.85 14.79
N SER A 387 23.69 -1.98 16.09
CA SER A 387 22.84 -3.01 16.69
C SER A 387 21.99 -2.41 17.82
N PRO A 388 21.04 -1.53 17.51
CA PRO A 388 20.22 -0.85 18.51
C PRO A 388 19.39 -1.87 19.32
N GLN A 389 19.58 -1.90 20.63
CA GLN A 389 18.85 -2.80 21.55
C GLN A 389 17.50 -2.22 22.01
N GLN A 390 17.25 -0.94 21.71
CA GLN A 390 16.06 -0.20 22.12
C GLN A 390 15.46 0.59 20.95
N LYS A 391 14.25 1.12 21.12
CA LYS A 391 13.57 1.93 20.10
C LYS A 391 14.38 3.17 19.68
N LEU A 392 15.15 3.75 20.61
CA LEU A 392 16.20 4.72 20.34
C LEU A 392 17.42 4.33 21.18
N ASP A 393 18.52 3.96 20.51
CA ASP A 393 19.79 3.55 21.12
C ASP A 393 20.90 4.50 20.64
N VAL A 394 21.45 5.29 21.56
CA VAL A 394 22.46 6.32 21.26
C VAL A 394 23.75 5.98 22.00
N VAL A 395 24.81 5.65 21.24
CA VAL A 395 26.17 5.53 21.78
C VAL A 395 26.82 6.91 21.75
N GLY A 396 26.62 7.67 22.82
CA GLY A 396 27.12 9.04 22.98
C GLY A 396 26.22 9.92 23.86
N ASN A 397 26.52 11.21 23.92
CA ASN A 397 25.71 12.18 24.68
C ASN A 397 24.48 12.63 23.88
N ILE A 398 23.32 12.75 24.54
CA ILE A 398 22.10 13.34 23.98
C ILE A 398 21.93 14.75 24.57
N ASN A 399 21.97 15.79 23.73
CA ASN A 399 21.63 17.15 24.14
C ASN A 399 20.22 17.49 23.63
N SER A 400 19.23 17.50 24.52
CA SER A 400 17.86 17.92 24.22
C SER A 400 17.59 19.31 24.78
N THR A 401 17.32 20.29 23.91
CA THR A 401 16.95 21.66 24.31
C THR A 401 15.46 21.81 24.61
N GLY A 402 14.69 20.71 24.50
CA GLY A 402 13.27 20.62 24.87
C GLY A 402 12.99 19.41 25.77
N PHE A 403 11.72 19.17 26.09
CA PHE A 403 11.31 18.05 26.94
C PHE A 403 11.48 16.69 26.24
N ILE A 404 11.96 15.68 26.98
CA ILE A 404 11.87 14.26 26.59
C ILE A 404 10.58 13.71 27.20
N ASN A 405 9.54 13.56 26.38
CA ASN A 405 8.23 13.04 26.82
C ASN A 405 8.21 11.51 26.75
N ALA A 406 8.60 10.84 27.83
CA ALA A 406 8.43 9.40 27.99
C ALA A 406 7.09 9.11 28.68
N THR A 407 6.24 8.30 28.07
CA THR A 407 4.96 7.86 28.66
C THR A 407 5.13 6.79 29.73
N THR A 408 6.34 6.26 29.87
CA THR A 408 6.78 5.32 30.91
C THR A 408 8.10 5.83 31.49
N ASP A 409 9.14 5.00 31.59
CA ASP A 409 10.36 5.32 32.32
C ASP A 409 11.47 5.79 31.38
N VAL A 410 12.31 6.72 31.84
CA VAL A 410 13.60 7.05 31.20
C VAL A 410 14.71 6.39 32.01
N CYS A 411 15.33 5.34 31.45
CA CYS A 411 16.46 4.68 32.09
C CYS A 411 17.77 5.36 31.67
N ILE A 412 18.51 5.93 32.64
CA ILE A 412 19.87 6.45 32.42
C ILE A 412 20.85 5.37 32.87
N GLN A 413 21.52 4.72 31.93
CA GLN A 413 22.41 3.59 32.24
C GLN A 413 23.61 4.04 33.09
N GLY A 414 23.74 3.45 34.28
CA GLY A 414 24.60 3.91 35.40
C GLY A 414 23.84 4.04 36.73
N GLY A 415 22.50 4.05 36.67
CA GLY A 415 21.56 3.91 37.81
C GLY A 415 20.28 3.16 37.41
N ALA A 416 19.38 2.89 38.37
CA ALA A 416 18.09 2.22 38.12
C ALA A 416 17.11 3.12 37.32
N CYS A 417 16.21 2.48 36.56
CA CYS A 417 15.22 3.16 35.72
C CYS A 417 14.36 4.16 36.50
N LEU A 418 14.20 5.37 35.94
CA LEU A 418 13.52 6.48 36.57
C LEU A 418 12.07 6.55 36.06
N SER A 419 11.10 6.23 36.91
CA SER A 419 9.68 6.15 36.53
C SER A 419 8.93 7.48 36.46
N SER A 420 9.63 8.59 36.68
CA SER A 420 9.17 9.93 36.29
C SER A 420 10.34 10.90 36.35
N VAL A 421 10.37 11.89 35.46
CA VAL A 421 11.35 12.98 35.48
C VAL A 421 11.02 13.95 36.62
N SER A 422 11.25 13.48 37.84
CA SER A 422 11.65 14.25 39.02
C SER A 422 12.54 13.28 39.80
N ALA A 423 13.81 13.63 39.96
CA ALA A 423 14.85 12.78 40.51
C ALA A 423 14.39 11.84 41.63
N SER A 424 14.35 10.53 41.37
CA SER A 424 14.76 9.44 42.27
C SER A 424 14.24 8.07 41.80
N ALA A 425 15.15 7.22 41.33
CA ALA A 425 14.98 5.78 41.44
C ALA A 425 15.38 5.35 42.88
N GLY A 426 14.92 6.11 43.88
CA GLY A 426 15.45 6.02 45.24
C GLY A 426 14.42 6.45 46.25
N GLY A 427 13.76 5.45 46.84
CA GLY A 427 13.27 5.54 48.19
C GLY A 427 12.12 6.49 48.53
N TRP A 428 11.67 7.44 47.69
CA TRP A 428 10.69 8.47 48.13
C TRP A 428 9.40 8.50 47.31
N THR A 429 8.25 8.59 47.98
CA THR A 429 6.93 8.87 47.40
C THR A 429 6.32 10.11 48.04
N LYS A 430 5.57 10.89 47.26
CA LYS A 430 4.78 12.01 47.77
C LYS A 430 3.31 11.61 47.86
N THR A 431 2.82 11.38 49.07
CA THR A 431 1.38 11.12 49.32
C THR A 431 0.76 12.36 49.96
N GLY A 432 -0.04 13.10 49.19
CA GLY A 432 -0.71 14.32 49.66
C GLY A 432 0.29 15.42 50.04
N THR A 433 0.32 15.79 51.32
CA THR A 433 1.19 16.83 51.89
C THR A 433 2.52 16.29 52.43
N GLN A 434 2.77 14.99 52.38
CA GLN A 434 3.97 14.36 52.97
C GLN A 434 4.86 13.69 51.91
N VAL A 435 6.17 13.71 52.17
CA VAL A 435 7.19 12.94 51.44
C VAL A 435 7.59 11.78 52.35
N ALA A 436 7.35 10.54 51.91
CA ALA A 436 7.54 9.32 52.69
C ALA A 436 8.47 8.36 51.96
N LEU A 437 9.10 7.43 52.68
CA LEU A 437 9.87 6.38 52.04
C LEU A 437 8.96 5.33 51.38
N THR A 438 9.34 4.83 50.20
CA THR A 438 8.60 3.75 49.50
C THR A 438 8.93 2.36 50.02
N THR A 439 10.07 2.17 50.70
CA THR A 439 10.46 0.89 51.28
C THR A 439 10.76 1.06 52.78
N ALA A 440 10.34 0.09 53.59
CA ALA A 440 10.59 0.07 55.03
C ALA A 440 12.02 -0.37 55.39
N THR A 441 12.92 -0.49 54.40
CA THR A 441 14.30 -0.94 54.58
C THR A 441 15.32 0.17 54.38
N ASP A 442 14.94 1.26 53.72
CA ASP A 442 15.89 2.31 53.37
C ASP A 442 16.07 3.28 54.54
N ASN A 443 17.31 3.73 54.74
CA ASN A 443 17.64 4.81 55.68
C ASN A 443 17.55 6.17 54.97
N VAL A 444 17.20 7.23 55.71
CA VAL A 444 17.26 8.62 55.21
C VAL A 444 18.58 9.24 55.65
N SER A 445 19.36 9.81 54.73
CA SER A 445 20.54 10.62 55.08
C SER A 445 20.54 11.96 54.35
N ILE A 446 20.63 13.06 55.09
CA ILE A 446 20.95 14.40 54.56
C ILE A 446 22.37 14.71 55.04
N GLY A 447 23.29 14.88 54.08
CA GLY A 447 24.73 14.82 54.38
C GLY A 447 25.17 13.41 54.81
N SER A 448 26.47 13.14 54.84
CA SER A 448 26.96 11.82 55.29
C SER A 448 26.76 11.58 56.79
N THR A 449 26.47 12.63 57.57
CA THR A 449 26.29 12.56 59.03
C THR A 449 25.25 13.53 59.59
N ASP A 450 24.77 14.53 58.83
CA ASP A 450 24.08 15.69 59.43
C ASP A 450 22.68 15.34 59.95
N PHE A 451 21.93 14.55 59.18
CA PHE A 451 20.64 14.00 59.59
C PHE A 451 20.52 12.58 59.05
N PHE A 452 20.31 11.62 59.93
CA PHE A 452 20.23 10.21 59.59
C PHE A 452 19.00 9.56 60.25
N VAL A 453 18.25 8.76 59.51
CA VAL A 453 17.17 7.92 60.05
C VAL A 453 17.55 6.46 59.83
N ASP A 454 17.77 5.74 60.93
CA ASP A 454 17.95 4.29 60.94
C ASP A 454 16.59 3.62 60.97
N ASN A 455 16.09 3.25 59.80
CA ASN A 455 14.78 2.63 59.64
C ASN A 455 14.73 1.22 60.24
N SER A 456 15.88 0.56 60.40
CA SER A 456 15.94 -0.78 61.03
C SER A 456 15.67 -0.74 62.54
N LYS A 457 15.87 0.42 63.19
CA LYS A 457 15.66 0.62 64.64
C LYS A 457 14.60 1.67 64.96
N GLY A 458 14.18 2.46 63.98
CA GLY A 458 13.32 3.63 64.17
C GLY A 458 14.04 4.80 64.87
N TYR A 459 15.36 4.91 64.72
CA TYR A 459 16.17 5.91 65.43
C TYR A 459 16.54 7.07 64.52
N VAL A 460 16.64 8.28 65.08
CA VAL A 460 17.08 9.49 64.38
C VAL A 460 18.44 9.93 64.94
N GLY A 461 19.44 10.04 64.07
CA GLY A 461 20.75 10.60 64.36
C GLY A 461 20.92 12.00 63.77
N ILE A 462 21.49 12.94 64.55
CA ILE A 462 21.93 14.25 64.06
C ILE A 462 23.44 14.36 64.34
N GLY A 463 24.26 14.53 63.31
CA GLY A 463 25.72 14.48 63.42
C GLY A 463 26.31 13.06 63.56
N THR A 464 25.50 12.01 63.38
CA THR A 464 25.92 10.59 63.47
C THR A 464 25.08 9.70 62.57
N THR A 465 25.68 8.64 62.03
CA THR A 465 25.00 7.56 61.28
C THR A 465 24.78 6.29 62.11
N ALA A 466 25.21 6.29 63.37
CA ALA A 466 25.05 5.15 64.28
C ALA A 466 24.36 5.59 65.58
N PRO A 467 23.09 6.04 65.52
CA PRO A 467 22.36 6.48 66.70
C PRO A 467 22.22 5.34 67.70
N LYS A 468 22.51 5.63 68.98
CA LYS A 468 22.44 4.65 70.09
C LYS A 468 21.11 4.69 70.85
N LYS A 469 20.27 5.69 70.57
CA LYS A 469 18.94 5.93 71.16
C LYS A 469 17.99 6.46 70.09
N GLU A 470 16.70 6.51 70.41
CA GLU A 470 15.62 6.96 69.51
C GLU A 470 15.89 8.33 68.89
N LEU A 471 16.50 9.25 69.65
CA LEU A 471 17.10 10.49 69.15
C LEU A 471 18.53 10.62 69.72
N ASP A 472 19.53 10.61 68.84
CA ASP A 472 20.95 10.75 69.21
C ASP A 472 21.58 11.93 68.47
N ILE A 473 22.00 12.95 69.23
CA ILE A 473 22.54 14.20 68.67
C ILE A 473 24.00 14.32 69.10
N VAL A 474 24.92 14.18 68.14
CA VAL A 474 26.35 14.48 68.32
C VAL A 474 26.55 15.97 68.03
N GLY A 475 26.25 16.81 69.03
CA GLY A 475 26.33 18.26 68.94
C GLY A 475 25.54 18.97 70.04
N ASN A 476 25.34 20.28 69.90
CA ASN A 476 24.56 21.09 70.84
C ASN A 476 23.09 21.12 70.44
N ILE A 477 22.18 21.01 71.41
CA ILE A 477 20.74 21.18 71.23
C ILE A 477 20.33 22.52 71.83
N LYS A 478 19.66 23.38 71.05
CA LYS A 478 19.00 24.59 71.55
C LYS A 478 17.49 24.40 71.47
N VAL A 479 16.80 24.42 72.62
CA VAL A 479 15.34 24.33 72.70
C VAL A 479 14.81 25.65 73.26
N SER A 480 13.81 26.23 72.61
CA SER A 480 13.15 27.48 73.03
C SER A 480 11.88 27.26 73.87
N GLY A 481 11.59 26.01 74.24
CA GLY A 481 10.44 25.56 75.03
C GLY A 481 10.79 24.34 75.89
N TYR A 482 9.80 23.53 76.28
CA TYR A 482 9.99 22.40 77.18
C TYR A 482 10.29 21.08 76.44
N VAL A 483 11.07 20.22 77.09
CA VAL A 483 11.19 18.80 76.75
C VAL A 483 10.28 18.04 77.72
N TYR A 484 9.19 17.45 77.22
CA TYR A 484 8.30 16.63 78.04
C TYR A 484 8.86 15.22 78.18
N SER A 485 9.41 14.89 79.34
CA SER A 485 9.68 13.50 79.75
C SER A 485 8.58 13.03 80.70
N ASN A 486 7.98 11.86 80.46
CA ASN A 486 6.89 11.28 81.28
C ASN A 486 7.35 10.81 82.69
N GLY A 487 8.04 11.66 83.45
CA GLY A 487 8.45 11.38 84.82
C GLY A 487 8.47 12.66 85.66
N CYS A 488 8.33 12.53 86.98
CA CYS A 488 8.49 13.64 87.90
C CYS A 488 9.85 14.33 87.69
N PRO A 489 9.93 15.66 87.87
CA PRO A 489 11.20 16.37 87.96
C PRO A 489 12.17 15.67 88.93
N ASN A 490 13.49 15.79 88.71
CA ASN A 490 14.50 15.05 89.48
C ASN A 490 14.43 15.31 91.00
N ASP A 491 13.91 16.46 91.42
CA ASP A 491 13.69 16.88 92.81
C ASP A 491 12.38 16.36 93.41
N MET A 492 11.56 15.62 92.64
CA MET A 492 10.29 15.07 93.07
C MET A 492 10.22 13.54 92.92
N ALA A 493 9.45 12.89 93.78
CA ALA A 493 9.16 11.46 93.78
C ALA A 493 7.74 11.22 93.24
N TYR A 494 7.57 10.16 92.43
CA TYR A 494 6.26 9.76 91.93
C TYR A 494 5.56 8.83 92.93
N VAL A 495 4.35 9.18 93.35
CA VAL A 495 3.54 8.41 94.30
C VAL A 495 2.28 7.93 93.61
N SER A 496 2.13 6.61 93.46
CA SER A 496 1.02 5.99 92.73
C SER A 496 -0.22 5.69 93.59
N SER A 497 -0.09 5.72 94.92
CA SER A 497 -1.11 5.24 95.87
C SER A 497 -2.34 6.16 96.03
N ALA A 498 -2.28 7.41 95.58
CA ALA A 498 -3.39 8.37 95.61
C ALA A 498 -3.59 9.09 94.25
N GLY A 499 -3.87 8.31 93.19
CA GLY A 499 -4.21 8.86 91.87
C GLY A 499 -3.02 9.24 90.97
N GLY A 500 -1.78 9.09 91.46
CA GLY A 500 -0.57 9.39 90.70
C GLY A 500 -0.23 10.88 90.76
N PHE A 501 0.77 11.26 91.55
CA PHE A 501 1.24 12.64 91.68
C PHE A 501 2.74 12.67 91.95
N CYS A 502 3.35 13.82 91.75
CA CYS A 502 4.73 14.10 92.15
C CYS A 502 4.74 14.84 93.48
N ILE A 503 5.59 14.44 94.42
CA ILE A 503 5.83 15.15 95.68
C ILE A 503 7.31 15.48 95.81
N ASP A 504 7.63 16.63 96.36
CA ASP A 504 9.00 17.02 96.68
C ASP A 504 9.70 15.93 97.53
N LYS A 505 10.89 15.51 97.08
CA LYS A 505 11.67 14.44 97.74
C LYS A 505 12.11 14.83 99.16
N TRP A 506 12.29 16.13 99.39
CA TRP A 506 12.73 16.72 100.64
C TRP A 506 11.79 17.87 101.02
N GLU A 507 11.79 18.28 102.29
CA GLU A 507 11.05 19.48 102.71
C GLU A 507 11.46 20.70 101.89
N ALA A 508 10.49 21.58 101.66
CA ALA A 508 10.70 22.78 100.88
C ALA A 508 11.81 23.62 101.51
N SER A 509 12.69 24.14 100.66
CA SER A 509 13.78 25.02 101.01
C SER A 509 13.69 26.30 100.18
N ARG A 510 14.34 27.37 100.64
CA ARG A 510 14.46 28.59 99.83
C ARG A 510 15.44 28.37 98.68
N PRO A 511 15.30 29.06 97.54
CA PRO A 511 16.23 28.92 96.41
C PRO A 511 17.70 29.18 96.75
N ASP A 512 17.97 29.99 97.76
CA ASP A 512 19.30 30.34 98.27
C ASP A 512 19.68 29.62 99.58
N ALA A 513 18.95 28.56 99.96
CA ALA A 513 19.26 27.77 101.16
C ALA A 513 20.58 26.99 101.00
N THR A 514 21.31 26.85 102.11
CA THR A 514 22.57 26.10 102.22
C THR A 514 22.50 25.18 103.43
N ASP A 515 23.55 24.39 103.66
CA ASP A 515 23.68 23.52 104.83
C ASP A 515 23.79 24.28 106.16
N SER A 516 24.09 25.58 106.11
CA SER A 516 24.25 26.45 107.29
C SER A 516 23.45 27.75 107.21
N SER A 517 22.50 27.91 106.28
CA SER A 517 21.61 29.07 106.23
C SER A 517 20.31 28.72 105.53
N MET A 518 19.17 29.11 106.12
CA MET A 518 17.84 28.92 105.50
C MET A 518 17.67 29.76 104.24
N GLY A 519 18.56 30.73 103.98
CA GLY A 519 18.44 31.66 102.87
C GLY A 519 17.45 32.79 103.14
N SER A 520 17.37 33.74 102.22
CA SER A 520 16.52 34.94 102.27
C SER A 520 15.53 35.03 101.11
N ASP A 521 15.71 34.22 100.06
CA ASP A 521 14.86 34.22 98.87
C ASP A 521 13.53 33.52 99.16
N THR A 522 12.46 34.31 99.22
CA THR A 522 11.11 33.79 99.44
C THR A 522 10.30 33.68 98.14
N SER A 523 10.94 33.74 96.97
CA SER A 523 10.26 33.80 95.67
C SER A 523 9.47 32.54 95.35
N MET A 524 10.01 31.36 95.64
CA MET A 524 9.38 30.07 95.34
C MET A 524 9.96 28.95 96.22
N ALA A 525 9.20 27.88 96.39
CA ALA A 525 9.69 26.68 97.07
C ALA A 525 10.53 25.82 96.11
N ILE A 526 11.68 25.32 96.59
CA ILE A 526 12.46 24.29 95.90
C ILE A 526 12.62 23.06 96.80
N SER A 527 12.84 21.88 96.21
CA SER A 527 13.17 20.67 96.95
C SER A 527 14.63 20.31 96.70
N GLN A 528 15.44 20.34 97.75
CA GLN A 528 16.88 20.13 97.66
C GLN A 528 17.36 19.36 98.88
N ALA A 529 18.31 18.44 98.68
CA ALA A 529 18.96 17.70 99.76
C ALA A 529 20.07 18.51 100.42
N GLY A 530 20.30 18.28 101.71
CA GLY A 530 21.45 18.75 102.47
C GLY A 530 21.39 20.23 102.89
N VAL A 531 20.24 20.89 102.77
CA VAL A 531 20.06 22.31 103.10
C VAL A 531 19.10 22.50 104.27
N ILE A 532 19.08 23.67 104.89
CA ILE A 532 18.15 23.97 105.97
C ILE A 532 16.72 24.07 105.42
N PRO A 533 15.74 23.33 105.98
CA PRO A 533 14.35 23.40 105.53
C PRO A 533 13.75 24.78 105.79
N TRP A 534 12.82 25.20 104.93
CA TRP A 534 12.11 26.46 105.06
C TRP A 534 11.06 26.37 106.16
N VAL A 535 11.43 26.86 107.34
CA VAL A 535 10.58 26.96 108.54
C VAL A 535 10.17 28.40 108.84
N SER A 536 9.39 28.61 109.90
CA SER A 536 8.85 29.93 110.27
C SER A 536 7.98 30.53 109.16
N ILE A 537 7.20 29.66 108.51
CA ILE A 537 6.30 30.02 107.42
C ILE A 537 4.87 29.61 107.78
N SER A 538 3.90 30.43 107.38
CA SER A 538 2.47 30.13 107.55
C SER A 538 1.98 29.16 106.47
N GLN A 539 0.83 28.52 106.69
CA GLN A 539 0.22 27.64 105.67
C GLN A 539 -0.11 28.44 104.38
N ILE A 540 -0.54 29.70 104.55
CA ILE A 540 -0.91 30.60 103.45
C ILE A 540 0.32 30.95 102.60
N ASP A 541 1.43 31.28 103.25
CA ASP A 541 2.68 31.60 102.55
C ASP A 541 3.30 30.35 101.92
N SER A 542 3.18 29.18 102.57
CA SER A 542 3.63 27.89 102.02
C SER A 542 2.91 27.56 100.71
N ARG A 543 1.59 27.80 100.66
CA ARG A 543 0.79 27.65 99.44
C ARG A 543 1.27 28.60 98.33
N THR A 544 1.56 29.84 98.68
CA THR A 544 2.07 30.84 97.75
C THR A 544 3.44 30.44 97.20
N ALA A 545 4.35 29.97 98.05
CA ALA A 545 5.68 29.52 97.66
C ALA A 545 5.62 28.29 96.72
N CYS A 546 4.74 27.32 96.99
CA CYS A 546 4.53 26.19 96.08
C CYS A 546 3.94 26.62 94.73
N ASN A 547 2.94 27.50 94.74
CA ASN A 547 2.31 28.00 93.51
C ASN A 547 3.31 28.75 92.62
N ASN A 548 4.18 29.56 93.23
CA ASN A 548 5.25 30.26 92.51
C ASN A 548 6.28 29.29 91.89
N ALA A 549 6.42 28.08 92.45
CA ALA A 549 7.23 27.00 91.89
C ALA A 549 6.54 26.20 90.76
N GLY A 550 5.31 26.56 90.37
CA GLY A 550 4.49 25.78 89.45
C GLY A 550 3.96 24.48 90.05
N LYS A 551 4.03 24.35 91.39
CA LYS A 551 3.54 23.23 92.19
C LYS A 551 2.33 23.70 93.01
N ARG A 552 1.88 22.89 93.97
CA ARG A 552 0.89 23.29 94.99
C ARG A 552 1.29 22.71 96.34
N LEU A 553 0.76 23.28 97.42
CA LEU A 553 0.91 22.67 98.74
C LEU A 553 0.26 21.27 98.71
N CYS A 554 0.96 20.26 99.22
CA CYS A 554 0.45 18.88 99.22
C CYS A 554 -0.85 18.78 100.01
N SER A 555 -1.79 17.98 99.51
CA SER A 555 -2.98 17.62 100.27
C SER A 555 -2.61 16.68 101.43
N ASP A 556 -3.49 16.60 102.41
CA ASP A 556 -3.40 15.70 103.56
C ASP A 556 -3.33 14.25 103.11
N GLU A 557 -4.14 13.90 102.11
CA GLU A 557 -4.19 12.58 101.50
C GLU A 557 -2.90 12.25 100.74
N GLU A 558 -2.36 13.20 99.98
CA GLU A 558 -1.10 13.04 99.25
C GLU A 558 0.09 12.92 100.17
N TRP A 559 0.15 13.76 101.20
CA TRP A 559 1.19 13.69 102.22
C TRP A 559 1.18 12.31 102.89
N LEU A 560 0.00 11.83 103.30
CA LEU A 560 -0.12 10.53 103.94
C LEU A 560 0.19 9.37 102.98
N ALA A 561 -0.20 9.48 101.71
CA ALA A 561 0.11 8.50 100.67
C ALA A 561 1.62 8.40 100.39
N ALA A 562 2.33 9.54 100.48
CA ALA A 562 3.78 9.62 100.35
C ALA A 562 4.54 9.15 101.61
N ALA A 563 3.89 9.15 102.78
CA ALA A 563 4.46 8.73 104.06
C ALA A 563 4.56 7.19 104.23
N ASN A 564 4.82 6.48 103.13
CA ASN A 564 4.96 5.03 103.04
C ASN A 564 6.38 4.56 103.38
N ILE A 565 6.78 4.77 104.62
CA ILE A 565 8.15 4.53 105.11
C ILE A 565 8.59 3.09 104.82
N GLN A 566 9.61 2.94 103.98
CA GLN A 566 10.13 1.63 103.54
C GLN A 566 9.04 0.64 103.06
N GLY A 567 7.90 1.14 102.56
CA GLY A 567 6.78 0.33 102.09
C GLY A 567 5.76 -0.06 103.16
N GLN A 568 5.83 0.52 104.36
CA GLN A 568 4.89 0.34 105.46
C GLN A 568 4.36 1.70 105.92
N VAL A 569 3.05 1.93 105.79
CA VAL A 569 2.35 3.04 106.47
C VAL A 569 1.72 2.53 107.78
N TYR A 570 1.07 1.36 107.76
CA TYR A 570 0.22 0.83 108.83
C TYR A 570 0.84 -0.27 109.72
N TYR A 571 2.14 -0.54 109.61
CA TYR A 571 2.81 -1.57 110.40
C TYR A 571 4.20 -1.08 110.78
N LEU A 572 4.22 -0.09 111.67
CA LEU A 572 5.44 0.56 112.15
C LEU A 572 5.70 0.22 113.62
N PRO A 573 6.98 0.12 114.05
CA PRO A 573 7.33 -0.15 115.44
C PRO A 573 6.94 1.03 116.35
N THR A 574 6.89 0.77 117.66
CA THR A 574 6.53 1.75 118.70
C THR A 574 7.39 2.99 118.74
N ASN A 575 8.64 2.88 118.30
CA ASN A 575 9.60 3.96 118.30
C ASN A 575 10.36 3.94 116.98
N LEU A 576 10.19 5.00 116.19
CA LEU A 576 10.89 5.17 114.93
C LEU A 576 12.29 5.77 115.09
N ALA A 577 12.72 6.12 116.31
CA ALA A 577 14.07 6.61 116.62
C ALA A 577 15.14 5.49 116.69
N VAL A 578 14.73 4.21 116.66
CA VAL A 578 15.64 3.05 116.75
C VAL A 578 15.78 2.31 115.41
N SER A 579 16.82 1.46 115.32
CA SER A 579 17.06 0.59 114.16
C SER A 579 15.81 -0.22 113.78
N PRO A 580 15.45 -0.34 112.49
CA PRO A 580 16.22 0.06 111.30
C PRO A 580 15.88 1.46 110.73
N TYR A 581 14.98 2.24 111.34
CA TYR A 581 14.38 3.42 110.71
C TYR A 581 15.07 4.75 111.04
N TYR A 582 15.46 5.00 112.31
CA TYR A 582 16.13 6.24 112.73
C TYR A 582 15.44 7.54 112.23
N CYS A 583 14.10 7.57 112.20
CA CYS A 583 13.30 8.69 111.68
C CYS A 583 13.31 9.93 112.57
N VAL A 584 13.58 9.79 113.86
CA VAL A 584 13.51 10.89 114.82
C VAL A 584 14.78 10.88 115.66
N THR A 585 15.36 12.05 115.89
CA THR A 585 16.48 12.24 116.81
C THR A 585 15.94 12.35 118.23
N ASP A 586 16.55 11.68 119.19
CA ASP A 586 16.27 11.94 120.61
C ASP A 586 17.08 13.16 121.10
N SER A 587 16.78 13.64 122.31
CA SER A 587 17.51 14.75 122.94
C SER A 587 19.00 14.49 123.20
N SER A 588 19.51 13.29 122.87
CA SER A 588 20.92 12.91 122.93
C SER A 588 21.59 12.72 121.56
N THR A 589 20.86 12.82 120.45
CA THR A 589 21.31 12.58 119.07
C THR A 589 20.94 13.71 118.11
N TYR A 590 20.96 14.95 118.59
CA TYR A 590 20.93 16.16 117.76
C TYR A 590 21.85 15.99 116.54
N CYS A 591 21.33 16.28 115.34
CA CYS A 591 21.97 16.06 114.04
C CYS A 591 23.48 16.40 114.09
N LEU A 592 24.34 15.40 114.30
CA LEU A 592 25.77 15.61 114.57
C LEU A 592 26.41 16.27 113.35
N GLY A 593 26.63 17.59 113.40
CA GLY A 593 27.25 18.36 112.32
C GLY A 593 26.33 18.73 111.14
N HIS A 594 25.02 18.50 111.24
CA HIS A 594 24.06 18.70 110.14
C HIS A 594 22.78 19.44 110.59
N SER A 595 22.92 20.39 111.52
CA SER A 595 21.93 21.43 111.86
C SER A 595 22.65 22.77 112.08
N TYR A 596 21.94 23.89 111.91
CA TYR A 596 22.53 25.23 112.09
C TYR A 596 22.70 25.65 113.55
N SER A 597 21.90 25.09 114.47
CA SER A 597 22.11 25.23 115.90
C SER A 597 21.61 24.01 116.69
N ALA A 598 22.12 23.83 117.92
CA ALA A 598 21.69 22.76 118.82
C ALA A 598 20.26 23.05 119.30
N GLY A 599 19.29 22.27 118.81
CA GLY A 599 17.87 22.52 119.09
C GLY A 599 16.99 22.77 117.87
N ASP A 600 17.55 22.79 116.64
CA ASP A 600 16.84 23.05 115.39
C ASP A 600 16.67 21.80 114.50
N ALA A 601 15.94 21.96 113.38
CA ALA A 601 15.80 20.96 112.32
C ALA A 601 17.15 20.51 111.72
N CYS A 602 17.23 19.24 111.34
CA CYS A 602 18.30 18.73 110.50
C CYS A 602 18.18 19.28 109.07
N ASN A 603 19.30 19.33 108.37
CA ASN A 603 19.29 19.55 106.93
C ASN A 603 18.45 18.47 106.23
N THR A 604 17.72 18.90 105.21
CA THR A 604 16.85 18.05 104.41
C THR A 604 17.58 16.80 103.89
N GLY A 605 16.92 15.66 103.92
CA GLY A 605 17.44 14.37 103.43
C GLY A 605 18.47 13.70 104.32
N ASN A 606 18.84 14.29 105.45
CA ASN A 606 19.89 13.75 106.33
C ASN A 606 19.45 12.44 107.02
N LYS A 607 18.14 12.18 107.14
CA LYS A 607 17.61 10.96 107.76
C LYS A 607 17.42 9.84 106.74
N THR A 608 18.53 9.26 106.32
CA THR A 608 18.53 8.23 105.27
C THR A 608 17.85 6.90 105.66
N GLY A 609 17.57 6.68 106.95
CA GLY A 609 16.87 5.48 107.43
C GLY A 609 15.35 5.55 107.25
N CYS A 610 14.79 6.76 107.10
CA CYS A 610 13.35 7.01 107.12
C CYS A 610 12.84 7.60 105.80
N VAL A 611 13.13 6.88 104.72
CA VAL A 611 12.71 7.25 103.36
C VAL A 611 11.48 6.42 103.00
N SER A 612 10.49 7.05 102.37
CA SER A 612 9.37 6.32 101.80
C SER A 612 9.83 5.37 100.70
N LYS A 613 9.01 4.37 100.39
CA LYS A 613 9.27 3.45 99.26
C LYS A 613 9.47 4.20 97.93
N GLU A 614 8.80 5.34 97.78
CA GLU A 614 8.82 6.19 96.60
C GLU A 614 10.01 7.16 96.58
N GLY A 615 10.84 7.18 97.63
CA GLY A 615 12.06 7.98 97.71
C GLY A 615 11.87 9.36 98.33
N VAL A 616 10.86 9.52 99.20
CA VAL A 616 10.54 10.77 99.90
C VAL A 616 11.16 10.74 101.30
N TYR A 617 11.97 11.73 101.61
CA TYR A 617 12.72 11.87 102.86
C TYR A 617 11.94 12.69 103.87
N ASP A 618 12.30 12.47 105.14
CA ASP A 618 11.90 13.30 106.28
C ASP A 618 10.38 13.48 106.44
N MET A 619 9.59 12.51 105.96
CA MET A 619 8.15 12.47 106.21
C MET A 619 7.82 12.30 107.71
N VAL A 620 8.81 11.99 108.54
CA VAL A 620 8.64 11.79 109.98
C VAL A 620 9.71 12.56 110.75
N GLY A 621 9.26 13.36 111.71
CA GLY A 621 10.15 14.25 112.44
C GLY A 621 10.74 15.31 111.53
N ASN A 622 11.88 15.86 111.96
CA ASN A 622 12.51 17.02 111.35
C ASN A 622 11.63 18.26 111.53
N VAL A 623 10.75 18.60 110.60
CA VAL A 623 9.84 19.75 110.75
C VAL A 623 8.39 19.30 110.66
N TRP A 624 7.51 20.01 111.33
CA TRP A 624 6.08 19.87 111.06
C TRP A 624 5.78 20.41 109.67
N GLU A 625 4.93 19.72 108.92
CA GLU A 625 4.62 20.14 107.56
C GLU A 625 3.17 20.54 107.37
N TRP A 626 2.97 21.74 106.83
CA TRP A 626 1.68 22.21 106.40
C TRP A 626 1.16 21.36 105.25
N THR A 627 -0.05 20.82 105.39
CA THR A 627 -0.84 20.31 104.26
C THR A 627 -1.83 21.38 103.80
N ASN A 628 -2.52 21.16 102.69
CA ASN A 628 -3.36 22.17 102.04
C ASN A 628 -4.72 22.41 102.71
N GLU A 629 -5.10 21.58 103.67
CA GLU A 629 -6.42 21.52 104.29
C GLU A 629 -6.52 22.38 105.55
N THR A 630 -7.74 22.83 105.81
CA THR A 630 -8.16 23.31 107.12
C THR A 630 -9.29 22.44 107.62
N VAL A 631 -9.27 22.12 108.91
CA VAL A 631 -10.24 21.26 109.57
C VAL A 631 -11.06 22.06 110.59
N ASP A 632 -12.35 21.75 110.65
CA ASP A 632 -13.28 22.26 111.65
C ASP A 632 -13.46 21.22 112.76
N VAL A 633 -12.44 21.09 113.61
CA VAL A 633 -12.43 20.06 114.66
C VAL A 633 -13.17 20.54 115.90
N ILE A 634 -14.24 19.81 116.26
CA ILE A 634 -14.97 19.96 117.51
C ILE A 634 -14.82 18.65 118.28
N ASP A 635 -13.83 18.59 119.18
CA ASP A 635 -13.77 17.54 120.19
C ASP A 635 -14.58 17.96 121.41
N SER A 636 -15.47 17.10 121.90
CA SER A 636 -16.30 17.36 123.08
C SER A 636 -15.58 17.06 124.42
N GLY A 637 -14.34 16.55 124.36
CA GLY A 637 -13.42 16.37 125.50
C GLY A 637 -12.27 17.39 125.49
N SER A 638 -11.60 17.56 126.62
CA SER A 638 -10.48 18.50 126.83
C SER A 638 -9.36 18.38 125.76
N ALA A 639 -8.56 19.44 125.59
CA ALA A 639 -7.54 19.49 124.54
C ALA A 639 -6.47 18.44 124.84
N GLU A 640 -6.40 17.42 124.00
CA GLU A 640 -5.62 16.22 124.29
C GLU A 640 -5.03 15.59 123.03
N TRP A 641 -3.98 14.80 123.23
CA TRP A 641 -3.46 13.91 122.20
C TRP A 641 -4.29 12.64 122.17
N LYS A 642 -4.76 12.27 120.98
CA LYS A 642 -5.45 11.00 120.73
C LYS A 642 -4.68 10.15 119.73
N TYR A 643 -4.76 8.84 119.89
CA TYR A 643 -4.04 7.85 119.11
C TYR A 643 -5.03 6.98 118.33
N ALA A 644 -4.66 6.56 117.11
CA ALA A 644 -5.53 5.80 116.23
C ALA A 644 -5.64 4.32 116.69
N ASN A 645 -6.86 3.81 116.90
CA ASN A 645 -7.11 2.41 117.24
C ASN A 645 -7.57 1.58 116.03
N SER A 646 -7.15 0.30 115.98
CA SER A 646 -7.58 -0.72 115.01
C SER A 646 -9.10 -0.94 114.88
N SER A 647 -9.91 -0.46 115.83
CA SER A 647 -11.36 -0.63 115.87
C SER A 647 -12.16 0.64 115.52
N ASN A 648 -11.58 1.52 114.69
CA ASN A 648 -12.22 2.69 114.04
C ASN A 648 -12.51 3.92 114.93
N GLY A 649 -11.59 4.29 115.82
CA GLY A 649 -11.72 5.55 116.58
C GLY A 649 -10.41 6.09 117.15
N TRP A 650 -10.46 7.34 117.62
CA TRP A 650 -9.39 8.04 118.33
C TRP A 650 -9.50 7.79 119.85
N GLN A 651 -8.39 7.44 120.51
CA GLN A 651 -8.37 7.15 121.96
C GLN A 651 -7.32 7.99 122.71
N SER A 652 -7.62 8.41 123.93
CA SER A 652 -6.75 9.25 124.77
C SER A 652 -5.59 8.46 125.44
N SER A 653 -5.40 7.18 125.11
CA SER A 653 -4.32 6.32 125.65
C SER A 653 -3.66 5.47 124.58
N THR A 654 -2.38 5.17 124.77
CA THR A 654 -1.54 4.38 123.83
C THR A 654 -1.62 2.87 124.03
N SER A 655 -2.40 2.39 125.02
CA SER A 655 -2.45 0.97 125.41
C SER A 655 -2.97 0.08 124.27
N GLY A 656 -2.09 -0.75 123.69
CA GLY A 656 -2.44 -1.77 122.69
C GLY A 656 -2.28 -1.35 121.21
N LEU A 657 -1.75 -0.16 120.91
CA LEU A 657 -1.66 0.41 119.54
C LEU A 657 -0.28 0.28 118.88
N TRP A 658 0.68 -0.16 119.67
CA TRP A 658 2.13 -0.18 119.50
C TRP A 658 2.70 -0.79 118.21
N ASN A 659 1.97 -1.68 117.53
CA ASN A 659 2.50 -2.45 116.39
C ASN A 659 1.86 -2.08 115.04
N LYS A 660 0.83 -1.22 115.03
CA LYS A 660 0.00 -0.93 113.86
C LYS A 660 0.05 0.55 113.43
N TYR A 661 0.16 1.49 114.37
CA TYR A 661 0.19 2.92 114.00
C TYR A 661 1.33 3.66 114.70
N GLY A 662 2.35 2.93 115.17
CA GLY A 662 3.39 3.50 116.02
C GLY A 662 2.82 4.08 117.31
N ASN A 663 3.51 5.08 117.85
CA ASN A 663 3.05 5.89 118.99
C ASN A 663 2.61 7.30 118.50
N ASP A 664 2.07 7.34 117.27
CA ASP A 664 1.70 8.55 116.55
C ASP A 664 0.44 9.16 117.16
N GLY A 665 0.58 10.36 117.72
CA GLY A 665 -0.54 11.11 118.29
C GLY A 665 -1.11 12.13 117.30
N VAL A 666 -2.42 12.32 117.32
CA VAL A 666 -3.08 13.50 116.74
C VAL A 666 -3.56 14.41 117.86
N TYR A 667 -3.17 15.67 117.81
CA TYR A 667 -3.59 16.66 118.79
C TYR A 667 -4.92 17.31 118.39
N PHE A 668 -5.94 17.15 119.26
CA PHE A 668 -7.27 17.72 119.09
C PHE A 668 -7.46 18.93 120.02
N PRO A 669 -7.69 20.15 119.47
CA PRO A 669 -7.94 21.33 120.30
C PRO A 669 -9.39 21.39 120.81
N VAL A 670 -9.61 22.09 121.93
CA VAL A 670 -10.95 22.45 122.39
C VAL A 670 -11.33 23.80 121.78
N THR A 671 -12.31 23.81 120.88
CA THR A 671 -13.08 24.98 120.41
C THR A 671 -12.41 25.99 119.46
N THR A 672 -11.86 25.59 118.32
CA THR A 672 -11.76 26.56 117.21
C THR A 672 -11.85 25.90 115.83
N PRO A 673 -12.85 26.27 115.00
CA PRO A 673 -12.90 25.94 113.58
C PRO A 673 -11.75 26.56 112.77
N GLY A 674 -11.52 26.08 111.55
CA GLY A 674 -10.58 26.65 110.59
C GLY A 674 -9.11 26.48 110.97
N ARG A 675 -8.74 25.36 111.59
CA ARG A 675 -7.34 25.06 111.94
C ARG A 675 -6.64 24.33 110.80
N ALA A 676 -5.41 24.70 110.51
CA ALA A 676 -4.59 24.05 109.51
C ALA A 676 -4.04 22.72 110.04
N VAL A 677 -3.83 21.76 109.14
CA VAL A 677 -3.24 20.46 109.49
C VAL A 677 -1.72 20.53 109.34
N LEU A 678 -1.02 20.18 110.42
CA LEU A 678 0.42 19.87 110.40
C LEU A 678 0.62 18.37 110.51
N ARG A 679 1.54 17.79 109.74
CA ARG A 679 1.85 16.35 109.75
C ARG A 679 3.31 16.02 110.08
N GLY A 680 3.55 14.76 110.43
CA GLY A 680 4.88 14.14 110.53
C GLY A 680 5.59 14.34 111.88
N GLY A 681 5.33 15.45 112.55
CA GLY A 681 6.00 15.82 113.80
C GLY A 681 7.33 16.54 113.56
N ALA A 682 7.77 17.37 114.51
CA ALA A 682 9.08 18.02 114.46
C ALA A 682 10.18 17.20 115.17
N TRP A 683 11.42 17.69 115.08
CA TRP A 683 12.63 17.11 115.67
C TRP A 683 12.54 16.87 117.19
N ASP A 684 11.67 17.58 117.90
CA ASP A 684 11.51 17.52 119.36
C ASP A 684 10.41 16.55 119.84
N ARG A 685 9.70 15.88 118.92
CA ARG A 685 8.53 15.04 119.27
C ARG A 685 8.89 13.63 119.70
N GLY A 686 10.14 13.21 119.55
CA GLY A 686 10.60 11.87 119.95
C GLY A 686 9.70 10.77 119.40
N ALA A 687 9.30 9.83 120.26
CA ALA A 687 8.42 8.72 119.89
C ALA A 687 6.99 9.13 119.48
N LEU A 688 6.62 10.40 119.47
CA LEU A 688 5.29 10.86 119.04
C LEU A 688 5.23 11.24 117.56
N ALA A 689 6.37 11.37 116.87
CA ALA A 689 6.44 11.65 115.44
C ALA A 689 6.26 10.36 114.62
N GLY A 690 5.52 10.48 113.52
CA GLY A 690 5.23 9.36 112.61
C GLY A 690 4.21 9.76 111.52
N PRO A 691 3.89 8.87 110.56
CA PRO A 691 2.99 9.17 109.45
C PRO A 691 1.57 9.60 109.86
N PHE A 692 1.08 9.10 111.01
CA PHE A 692 -0.23 9.49 111.53
C PHE A 692 -0.16 10.65 112.52
N CYS A 693 1.05 11.12 112.84
CA CYS A 693 1.23 12.25 113.73
C CYS A 693 0.68 13.51 113.06
N ALA A 694 -0.30 14.16 113.70
CA ALA A 694 -0.85 15.40 113.19
C ALA A 694 -1.20 16.39 114.31
N SER A 695 -1.13 17.68 114.02
CA SER A 695 -1.64 18.73 114.90
C SER A 695 -2.76 19.47 114.20
N LEU A 696 -3.96 19.44 114.80
CA LEU A 696 -5.18 20.05 114.26
C LEU A 696 -5.54 21.36 115.00
N GLY A 697 -4.61 21.91 115.78
CA GLY A 697 -4.85 23.04 116.70
C GLY A 697 -4.36 24.40 116.22
N ILE A 698 -3.63 24.47 115.12
CA ILE A 698 -2.85 25.65 114.76
C ILE A 698 -3.58 26.49 113.71
N ALA A 699 -3.56 27.83 113.85
CA ALA A 699 -4.12 28.73 112.85
C ALA A 699 -3.32 28.66 111.54
N PRO A 700 -3.97 28.75 110.36
CA PRO A 700 -3.28 28.84 109.06
C PRO A 700 -2.27 29.98 108.95
N THR A 701 -2.44 31.04 109.75
CA THR A 701 -1.58 32.23 109.81
C THR A 701 -0.38 32.07 110.76
N ALA A 702 -0.31 31.00 111.54
CA ALA A 702 0.79 30.81 112.49
C ALA A 702 2.08 30.43 111.76
N ALA A 703 3.19 31.03 112.17
CA ALA A 703 4.53 30.72 111.66
C ALA A 703 5.42 30.36 112.85
N GLY A 704 5.67 29.07 113.03
CA GLY A 704 6.51 28.52 114.09
C GLY A 704 7.88 28.14 113.57
N ASN A 705 8.90 28.17 114.43
CA ASN A 705 10.27 27.79 114.09
C ASN A 705 10.42 26.32 113.65
N SER A 706 9.40 25.49 113.88
CA SER A 706 9.33 24.10 113.44
C SER A 706 8.29 23.85 112.36
N PHE A 707 7.63 24.88 111.83
CA PHE A 707 6.58 24.75 110.81
C PHE A 707 7.17 25.02 109.44
N GLY A 708 7.31 23.95 108.65
CA GLY A 708 7.68 23.95 107.24
C GLY A 708 6.58 23.34 106.37
N PHE A 709 6.95 22.87 105.18
CA PHE A 709 6.03 22.34 104.18
C PHE A 709 6.78 21.59 103.08
N ARG A 710 6.05 20.96 102.17
CA ARG A 710 6.56 20.46 100.90
C ARG A 710 5.51 20.59 99.79
N CYS A 711 5.93 20.61 98.54
CA CYS A 711 5.05 20.82 97.41
C CYS A 711 4.76 19.54 96.61
N CYS A 712 3.58 19.50 96.00
CA CYS A 712 3.09 18.43 95.14
C CYS A 712 2.72 18.98 93.75
N SER A 713 2.76 18.12 92.72
CA SER A 713 2.35 18.42 91.35
C SER A 713 1.56 17.26 90.76
N GLY A 714 0.55 17.56 89.96
CA GLY A 714 -0.38 16.57 89.38
C GLY A 714 0.01 16.09 87.99
#